data_AF-A0A5R8YUG2-F1
#
_entry.id   AF-A0A5R8YUG2-F1
#
_cell.length_a   1.000
_cell.length_b   1.000
_cell.length_c   1.000
_cell.angle_alpha   90.00
_cell.angle_beta   90.00
_cell.angle_gamma   90.00
#
_symmetry.space_group_name_H-M   'P 1'
#
loop_
_entity.id
_entity.type
_entity.pdbx_description
1 polymer ?
#
loop_
_entity_poly.entity_id
_entity_poly.type
_entity_poly.pdbx_seq_one_letter_code
_entity_poly.pdbx_strand_id
1 'polypeptide(L)'
;MSPGQAGRGRPAPDLDPHRGPLMALAWALFVLRPPRGHDGHRTLEEIGRLINYDKSRVSRLTNGKELPSLGPMRAYLAIHGVEDTGPWERLRDLAEKSGEGADELRRFAEAFVELGTTSLPEQFAAQQVGTAQDLLASWTPPAASTAEGDDSGSVRPGGQGEGGASTGEGGSGPGGSGTGGSGSGGSGTGGPGSGGGGGSRGGRAARIRWTAGLAAGLVVVVAAVTVISLRADGGGPVSRSPASQDSALAACRRPTAQLRIASSTDKSAILRDLAQLYGPRSGHGGCVTVVVDSVDSGIAMRALARGWNPVTDGPRPDVWAPAAQVWLQIARQRAAGKDALNLLPERAGPSIVTSPLTIAMPELIARRQGWPGERIGWKKLATMAEDGRLTLGKTNPEYSTSGLNATVAAFYTRTGTIGELVPSDLTDRGNQEKVRAIEKAVVHYGDTTLTFLANLRRADDAGHSTDYISAVTVEENSVVAYNEGYPCGSRSDEPGCAKRTRPRVKLVAFYPTDGGGVGTIYSDHPYIPLNGLPDERRAVAADFLHFLTTSKPARDRFAELGFRGPSHELTANITQENGALPDPLPKTLSAPPADFVDRLLTVWRQLRKPANVLVLIDTSGSMNWNAKDDPNRAPGEPSKLDLVKEAHGPLLDGFTGRDRVGLWHFSSRRVVDDDVVEMRARAADGRTHREHLEADIRTLHPEAATALYRTVGDAVKSLRDHYDRDAINAVVVLTDGRNETTGGPTLKELKRDIGDPRRPVRVFTIAYGGKADTGALRQIAEATHARAYEASDPGSIAGVLTHVISNF
;
A
#
# COMPACT_ATOMS: atom_id res chain seq x y z
N MET A 1 -10.36 -5.39 -61.43
CA MET A 1 -9.20 -5.79 -62.24
C MET A 1 -7.97 -5.84 -61.35
N SER A 2 -6.92 -6.55 -61.78
CA SER A 2 -5.65 -6.72 -61.04
C SER A 2 -4.70 -5.50 -61.16
N PRO A 3 -3.61 -5.42 -60.36
CA PRO A 3 -2.98 -4.14 -60.01
C PRO A 3 -1.79 -3.73 -60.91
N GLY A 4 -1.39 -2.45 -60.77
CA GLY A 4 -0.17 -1.89 -61.38
C GLY A 4 0.34 -0.64 -60.63
N GLN A 5 1.64 -0.65 -60.32
CA GLN A 5 2.52 0.38 -59.72
C GLN A 5 2.31 1.82 -60.24
N ALA A 6 2.66 2.93 -59.56
CA ALA A 6 3.20 3.24 -58.21
C ALA A 6 3.00 4.77 -57.96
N GLY A 7 3.22 5.41 -56.80
CA GLY A 7 3.68 4.99 -55.46
C GLY A 7 3.87 6.22 -54.54
N ARG A 8 4.43 6.02 -53.33
CA ARG A 8 4.74 7.07 -52.31
C ARG A 8 3.54 7.81 -51.67
N GLY A 9 2.57 7.06 -51.14
CA GLY A 9 1.74 7.50 -49.99
C GLY A 9 2.10 6.67 -48.76
N ARG A 10 2.20 7.29 -47.56
CA ARG A 10 2.44 6.57 -46.29
C ARG A 10 1.10 6.13 -45.66
N PRO A 11 0.87 4.83 -45.42
CA PRO A 11 -0.01 4.37 -44.35
C PRO A 11 0.66 4.58 -42.98
N ALA A 12 -0.13 4.64 -41.90
CA ALA A 12 0.39 4.71 -40.53
C ALA A 12 0.83 3.32 -40.02
N PRO A 13 1.84 3.23 -39.13
CA PRO A 13 2.17 2.00 -38.42
C PRO A 13 1.24 1.80 -37.22
N ASP A 14 0.84 0.55 -36.96
CA ASP A 14 0.09 0.15 -35.77
C ASP A 14 0.88 -0.89 -34.96
N LEU A 15 0.86 -0.71 -33.63
CA LEU A 15 1.40 -1.54 -32.53
C LEU A 15 2.92 -1.85 -32.40
N ASP A 16 3.26 -2.19 -31.14
CA ASP A 16 4.59 -2.20 -30.51
C ASP A 16 5.24 -3.61 -30.43
N PRO A 17 6.42 -3.82 -31.05
CA PRO A 17 7.32 -4.95 -30.76
C PRO A 17 8.66 -4.51 -30.11
N HIS A 18 8.84 -3.24 -29.75
CA HIS A 18 10.17 -2.62 -29.59
C HIS A 18 10.69 -2.50 -28.15
N ARG A 19 9.94 -2.94 -27.12
CA ARG A 19 10.39 -2.81 -25.72
C ARG A 19 11.39 -3.85 -25.22
N GLY A 20 11.48 -5.02 -25.86
CA GLY A 20 12.37 -6.10 -25.43
C GLY A 20 13.86 -5.68 -25.28
N PRO A 21 14.47 -5.07 -26.31
CA PRO A 21 15.89 -4.66 -26.27
C PRO A 21 16.21 -3.60 -25.21
N LEU A 22 15.26 -2.72 -24.90
CA LEU A 22 15.47 -1.57 -24.00
C LEU A 22 15.75 -1.97 -22.55
N MET A 23 15.29 -3.15 -22.10
CA MET A 23 15.66 -3.66 -20.78
C MET A 23 17.03 -4.32 -20.76
N ALA A 24 17.42 -5.06 -21.81
CA ALA A 24 18.75 -5.66 -21.90
C ALA A 24 19.86 -4.59 -21.90
N LEU A 25 19.64 -3.44 -22.54
CA LEU A 25 20.65 -2.40 -22.71
C LEU A 25 20.87 -1.55 -21.44
N ALA A 26 19.81 -1.10 -20.76
CA ALA A 26 19.96 -0.40 -19.48
C ALA A 26 20.53 -1.32 -18.38
N TRP A 27 20.30 -2.63 -18.52
CA TRP A 27 20.87 -3.70 -17.69
C TRP A 27 22.17 -4.28 -18.29
N ALA A 28 22.75 -3.67 -19.33
CA ALA A 28 24.15 -3.89 -19.72
C ALA A 28 25.13 -3.05 -18.86
N LEU A 29 24.56 -2.10 -18.08
CA LEU A 29 25.11 -1.49 -16.86
C LEU A 29 26.33 -0.56 -17.08
N PHE A 30 26.56 0.53 -16.32
CA PHE A 30 26.40 0.76 -14.88
C PHE A 30 27.27 -0.18 -14.00
N VAL A 31 27.91 -1.21 -14.58
CA VAL A 31 28.83 -2.15 -13.91
C VAL A 31 30.27 -1.65 -13.98
N LEU A 32 30.62 -0.98 -15.08
CA LEU A 32 31.96 -0.46 -15.30
C LEU A 32 32.05 1.00 -14.88
N ARG A 33 32.61 1.19 -13.69
CA ARG A 33 33.19 2.47 -13.24
C ARG A 33 34.17 2.99 -14.31
N PRO A 34 34.33 4.31 -14.47
CA PRO A 34 35.56 4.84 -15.04
C PRO A 34 36.76 4.31 -14.23
N PRO A 35 37.89 3.95 -14.86
CA PRO A 35 39.09 3.56 -14.12
C PRO A 35 39.48 4.68 -13.13
N ARG A 36 40.00 4.30 -11.96
CA ARG A 36 40.27 5.22 -10.85
C ARG A 36 41.27 6.30 -11.28
N GLY A 37 40.79 7.53 -11.51
CA GLY A 37 41.65 8.67 -11.87
C GLY A 37 40.95 9.85 -12.59
N HIS A 38 39.70 9.72 -13.04
CA HIS A 38 38.99 10.77 -13.78
C HIS A 38 37.68 11.21 -13.13
N ASP A 39 37.61 12.46 -12.65
CA ASP A 39 36.44 13.10 -12.04
C ASP A 39 35.41 13.61 -13.10
N GLY A 40 35.03 12.73 -14.03
CA GLY A 40 34.20 13.04 -15.20
C GLY A 40 32.72 12.69 -15.05
N HIS A 41 31.98 13.32 -14.13
CA HIS A 41 30.54 13.10 -13.99
C HIS A 41 29.72 13.80 -15.09
N ARG A 42 29.43 13.11 -16.20
CA ARG A 42 28.31 13.51 -17.09
C ARG A 42 26.96 13.16 -16.47
N THR A 43 25.95 13.96 -16.78
CA THR A 43 24.61 13.86 -16.18
C THR A 43 23.66 12.99 -17.00
N LEU A 44 22.66 12.39 -16.32
CA LEU A 44 21.56 11.65 -16.96
C LEU A 44 20.77 12.48 -17.99
N GLU A 45 20.86 13.81 -17.93
CA GLU A 45 20.20 14.71 -18.87
C GLU A 45 20.93 14.80 -20.22
N GLU A 46 22.25 14.81 -20.23
CA GLU A 46 23.05 14.76 -21.47
C GLU A 46 22.88 13.40 -22.16
N ILE A 47 22.82 12.32 -21.37
CA ILE A 47 22.53 10.96 -21.86
C ILE A 47 21.15 10.92 -22.52
N GLY A 48 20.11 11.48 -21.87
CA GLY A 48 18.75 11.51 -22.42
C GLY A 48 18.63 12.28 -23.75
N ARG A 49 19.45 13.32 -23.96
CA ARG A 49 19.51 14.07 -25.24
C ARG A 49 20.18 13.27 -26.36
N LEU A 50 21.19 12.44 -26.05
CA LEU A 50 21.90 11.62 -27.03
C LEU A 50 21.06 10.46 -27.60
N ILE A 51 20.12 9.91 -26.83
CA ILE A 51 19.22 8.82 -27.26
C ILE A 51 17.75 9.27 -27.43
N ASN A 52 17.47 10.57 -27.34
CA ASN A 52 16.16 11.20 -27.52
C ASN A 52 15.03 10.52 -26.70
N TYR A 53 15.23 10.39 -25.38
CA TYR A 53 14.39 9.57 -24.50
C TYR A 53 13.89 10.30 -23.22
N ASP A 54 12.72 9.90 -22.72
CA ASP A 54 12.01 10.51 -21.59
C ASP A 54 12.59 10.16 -20.20
N LYS A 55 12.90 11.19 -19.42
CA LYS A 55 13.36 11.12 -18.02
C LYS A 55 12.41 10.36 -17.08
N SER A 56 11.10 10.32 -17.34
CA SER A 56 10.08 9.82 -16.38
C SER A 56 10.21 8.33 -16.02
N ARG A 57 11.00 7.56 -16.77
CA ARG A 57 11.06 6.09 -16.65
C ARG A 57 12.27 5.55 -15.89
N VAL A 58 13.44 6.17 -16.00
CA VAL A 58 14.69 5.61 -15.44
C VAL A 58 14.70 5.63 -13.91
N SER A 59 14.16 6.68 -13.29
CA SER A 59 14.14 6.85 -11.82
C SER A 59 13.42 5.72 -11.05
N ARG A 60 12.60 4.91 -11.73
CA ARG A 60 11.83 3.81 -11.11
C ARG A 60 12.62 2.52 -10.91
N LEU A 61 13.81 2.36 -11.53
CA LEU A 61 14.50 1.06 -11.60
C LEU A 61 15.61 0.83 -10.55
N THR A 62 16.28 1.88 -10.06
CA THR A 62 17.48 1.73 -9.19
C THR A 62 17.30 2.21 -7.76
N ASN A 63 16.35 3.12 -7.52
CA ASN A 63 15.93 3.61 -6.19
C ASN A 63 17.09 3.97 -5.22
N GLY A 64 18.21 4.47 -5.76
CA GLY A 64 19.38 4.94 -5.00
C GLY A 64 20.32 3.88 -4.43
N LYS A 65 20.38 2.65 -4.98
CA LYS A 65 21.27 1.58 -4.47
C LYS A 65 22.21 0.97 -5.53
N GLU A 66 23.28 0.35 -5.02
CA GLU A 66 24.22 -0.47 -5.79
C GLU A 66 23.57 -1.75 -6.36
N LEU A 67 24.30 -2.41 -7.25
CA LEU A 67 23.76 -3.37 -8.21
C LEU A 67 23.64 -4.82 -7.69
N PRO A 68 22.75 -5.63 -8.28
CA PRO A 68 22.56 -7.02 -7.90
C PRO A 68 23.70 -7.91 -8.37
N SER A 69 23.93 -9.01 -7.64
CA SER A 69 24.84 -10.09 -8.02
C SER A 69 24.25 -10.99 -9.13
N LEU A 70 25.02 -12.01 -9.55
CA LEU A 70 24.74 -12.84 -10.73
C LEU A 70 23.43 -13.66 -10.70
N GLY A 71 22.82 -13.89 -9.54
CA GLY A 71 21.57 -14.67 -9.42
C GLY A 71 20.41 -14.08 -10.25
N PRO A 72 20.01 -12.83 -9.98
CA PRO A 72 19.07 -12.07 -10.80
C PRO A 72 19.41 -12.03 -12.31
N MET A 73 20.69 -11.97 -12.71
CA MET A 73 21.07 -11.98 -14.13
C MET A 73 20.62 -13.27 -14.84
N ARG A 74 21.02 -14.42 -14.27
CA ARG A 74 20.70 -15.74 -14.85
C ARG A 74 19.18 -16.01 -14.83
N ALA A 75 18.48 -15.57 -13.78
CA ALA A 75 17.02 -15.64 -13.73
C ALA A 75 16.35 -14.81 -14.84
N TYR A 76 16.82 -13.59 -15.09
CA TYR A 76 16.28 -12.72 -16.14
C TYR A 76 16.54 -13.26 -17.55
N LEU A 77 17.76 -13.75 -17.83
CA LEU A 77 18.11 -14.34 -19.12
C LEU A 77 17.34 -15.65 -19.40
N ALA A 78 17.14 -16.49 -18.38
CA ALA A 78 16.34 -17.71 -18.49
C ALA A 78 14.84 -17.42 -18.77
N ILE A 79 14.26 -16.36 -18.18
CA ILE A 79 12.89 -15.91 -18.47
C ILE A 79 12.71 -15.53 -19.95
N HIS A 80 13.79 -15.10 -20.62
CA HIS A 80 13.80 -14.71 -22.02
C HIS A 80 14.40 -15.76 -22.98
N GLY A 81 14.66 -16.99 -22.50
CA GLY A 81 15.05 -18.13 -23.33
C GLY A 81 16.52 -18.14 -23.80
N VAL A 82 17.40 -17.40 -23.12
CA VAL A 82 18.85 -17.44 -23.38
C VAL A 82 19.48 -18.54 -22.53
N GLU A 83 19.75 -19.69 -23.13
CA GLU A 83 20.19 -20.90 -22.41
C GLU A 83 21.71 -20.96 -22.16
N ASP A 84 22.55 -20.43 -23.07
CA ASP A 84 23.99 -20.26 -22.81
C ASP A 84 24.30 -18.84 -22.30
N THR A 85 24.84 -18.76 -21.08
CA THR A 85 25.28 -17.52 -20.43
C THR A 85 26.81 -17.36 -20.41
N GLY A 86 27.55 -18.39 -20.86
CA GLY A 86 29.02 -18.41 -20.87
C GLY A 86 29.70 -17.27 -21.64
N PRO A 87 29.19 -16.83 -22.82
CA PRO A 87 29.71 -15.65 -23.50
C PRO A 87 29.63 -14.37 -22.65
N TRP A 88 28.48 -14.13 -22.02
CA TRP A 88 28.25 -12.96 -21.16
C TRP A 88 29.11 -12.97 -19.89
N GLU A 89 29.40 -14.16 -19.35
CA GLU A 89 30.28 -14.29 -18.19
C GLU A 89 31.77 -14.08 -18.55
N ARG A 90 32.22 -14.51 -19.74
CA ARG A 90 33.55 -14.15 -20.28
C ARG A 90 33.69 -12.65 -20.51
N LEU A 91 32.63 -11.98 -20.98
CA LEU A 91 32.63 -10.53 -21.18
C LEU A 91 32.81 -9.77 -19.86
N ARG A 92 32.15 -10.19 -18.78
CA ARG A 92 32.36 -9.65 -17.41
C ARG A 92 33.81 -9.82 -16.96
N ASP A 93 34.37 -11.02 -17.10
CA ASP A 93 35.73 -11.34 -16.61
C ASP A 93 36.84 -10.60 -17.38
N LEU A 94 36.59 -10.23 -18.64
CA LEU A 94 37.44 -9.29 -19.39
C LEU A 94 37.29 -7.86 -18.86
N ALA A 95 36.06 -7.44 -18.57
CA ALA A 95 35.77 -6.10 -18.09
C ALA A 95 36.40 -5.80 -16.72
N GLU A 96 36.32 -6.77 -15.78
CA GLU A 96 36.94 -6.67 -14.45
C GLU A 96 38.48 -6.56 -14.51
N LYS A 97 39.12 -7.11 -15.55
CA LYS A 97 40.58 -7.02 -15.77
C LYS A 97 41.00 -5.77 -16.53
N SER A 98 40.16 -5.28 -17.45
CA SER A 98 40.46 -4.17 -18.37
C SER A 98 40.91 -2.84 -17.73
N GLY A 99 40.82 -2.70 -16.40
CA GLY A 99 41.43 -1.63 -15.63
C GLY A 99 42.96 -1.73 -15.48
N GLU A 100 43.61 -2.82 -15.88
CA GLU A 100 45.06 -3.04 -15.72
C GLU A 100 45.90 -2.72 -16.97
N GLY A 101 45.30 -2.61 -18.18
CA GLY A 101 46.07 -2.23 -19.38
C GLY A 101 45.29 -2.01 -20.68
N ALA A 102 45.86 -1.20 -21.58
CA ALA A 102 45.23 -0.80 -22.84
C ALA A 102 44.94 -1.97 -23.81
N ASP A 103 45.76 -3.02 -23.81
CA ASP A 103 45.51 -4.23 -24.60
C ASP A 103 44.31 -5.04 -24.10
N GLU A 104 43.95 -4.94 -22.82
CA GLU A 104 42.79 -5.63 -22.25
C GLU A 104 41.51 -4.84 -22.50
N LEU A 105 41.58 -3.50 -22.45
CA LEU A 105 40.51 -2.62 -22.92
C LEU A 105 40.15 -2.89 -24.39
N ARG A 106 41.17 -3.16 -25.22
CA ARG A 106 41.00 -3.54 -26.63
C ARG A 106 40.34 -4.92 -26.80
N ARG A 107 40.82 -5.94 -26.08
CA ARG A 107 40.19 -7.29 -26.10
C ARG A 107 38.75 -7.29 -25.61
N PHE A 108 38.42 -6.44 -24.64
CA PHE A 108 37.05 -6.23 -24.18
C PHE A 108 36.16 -5.62 -25.28
N ALA A 109 36.64 -4.57 -25.97
CA ALA A 109 35.91 -3.96 -27.09
C ALA A 109 35.73 -4.93 -28.28
N GLU A 110 36.74 -5.72 -28.61
CA GLU A 110 36.69 -6.77 -29.65
C GLU A 110 35.62 -7.84 -29.29
N ALA A 111 35.66 -8.39 -28.07
CA ALA A 111 34.70 -9.40 -27.60
C ALA A 111 33.27 -8.87 -27.48
N PHE A 112 33.07 -7.60 -27.16
CA PHE A 112 31.75 -6.95 -27.10
C PHE A 112 31.07 -6.91 -28.48
N VAL A 113 31.81 -6.55 -29.52
CA VAL A 113 31.32 -6.48 -30.91
C VAL A 113 31.01 -7.88 -31.46
N GLU A 114 31.84 -8.89 -31.15
CA GLU A 114 31.57 -10.29 -31.51
C GLU A 114 30.26 -10.80 -30.88
N LEU A 115 30.03 -10.52 -29.60
CA LEU A 115 28.80 -10.89 -28.89
C LEU A 115 27.55 -10.25 -29.50
N GLY A 116 27.62 -8.95 -29.82
CA GLY A 116 26.52 -8.20 -30.44
C GLY A 116 26.15 -8.68 -31.84
N THR A 117 27.12 -9.20 -32.61
CA THR A 117 26.90 -9.69 -33.98
C THR A 117 26.52 -11.17 -34.07
N THR A 118 26.92 -12.01 -33.10
CA THR A 118 26.70 -13.47 -33.13
C THR A 118 25.53 -13.95 -32.27
N SER A 119 25.20 -13.24 -31.18
CA SER A 119 24.28 -13.72 -30.13
C SER A 119 22.93 -12.99 -30.09
N LEU A 120 22.68 -12.07 -31.03
CA LEU A 120 21.40 -11.37 -31.19
C LEU A 120 20.69 -11.87 -32.48
N PRO A 121 19.34 -11.95 -32.50
CA PRO A 121 18.62 -12.31 -33.72
C PRO A 121 18.94 -11.38 -34.90
N GLU A 122 18.93 -11.89 -36.14
CA GLU A 122 19.27 -11.16 -37.38
C GLU A 122 18.60 -9.77 -37.52
N GLN A 123 17.40 -9.64 -36.95
CA GLN A 123 16.60 -8.40 -36.89
C GLN A 123 17.31 -7.23 -36.18
N PHE A 124 18.36 -7.51 -35.39
CA PHE A 124 19.15 -6.53 -34.63
C PHE A 124 20.56 -6.32 -35.18
N ALA A 125 21.14 -7.31 -35.87
CA ALA A 125 22.52 -7.24 -36.35
C ALA A 125 22.75 -6.19 -37.46
N ALA A 126 21.68 -5.75 -38.14
CA ALA A 126 21.77 -4.92 -39.34
C ALA A 126 22.10 -3.43 -39.09
N GLN A 127 21.99 -2.90 -37.86
CA GLN A 127 22.26 -1.49 -37.55
C GLN A 127 22.81 -1.30 -36.13
N GLN A 128 23.81 -0.40 -36.00
CA GLN A 128 24.32 0.17 -34.73
C GLN A 128 25.16 -0.73 -33.80
N VAL A 129 26.07 -1.53 -34.34
CA VAL A 129 27.33 -1.89 -33.63
C VAL A 129 28.49 -1.35 -34.46
N GLY A 130 29.29 -0.44 -33.88
CA GLY A 130 30.51 0.09 -34.50
C GLY A 130 31.67 -0.89 -34.43
N THR A 131 32.81 -0.56 -35.04
CA THR A 131 34.03 -1.35 -34.86
C THR A 131 34.56 -1.21 -33.44
N ALA A 132 35.42 -2.15 -33.01
CA ALA A 132 36.12 -2.03 -31.73
C ALA A 132 36.98 -0.75 -31.65
N GLN A 133 37.46 -0.23 -32.79
CA GLN A 133 38.20 1.04 -32.84
C GLN A 133 37.29 2.26 -32.60
N ASP A 134 36.06 2.27 -33.12
CA ASP A 134 35.09 3.34 -32.87
C ASP A 134 34.72 3.40 -31.37
N LEU A 135 34.55 2.23 -30.75
CA LEU A 135 34.31 2.08 -29.30
C LEU A 135 35.49 2.62 -28.47
N LEU A 136 36.73 2.23 -28.79
CA LEU A 136 37.94 2.71 -28.09
C LEU A 136 38.14 4.22 -28.26
N ALA A 137 37.87 4.77 -29.45
CA ALA A 137 37.92 6.21 -29.70
C ALA A 137 36.88 6.99 -28.88
N SER A 138 35.71 6.40 -28.59
CA SER A 138 34.68 7.02 -27.74
C SER A 138 35.07 7.11 -26.25
N TRP A 139 36.08 6.35 -25.82
CA TRP A 139 36.53 6.28 -24.42
C TRP A 139 37.80 7.10 -24.12
N THR A 140 38.45 7.65 -25.14
CA THR A 140 39.61 8.54 -24.97
C THR A 140 39.18 10.01 -25.01
N PRO A 141 39.51 10.83 -23.99
CA PRO A 141 39.17 12.25 -24.00
C PRO A 141 39.99 12.99 -25.07
N PRO A 142 39.44 14.03 -25.73
CA PRO A 142 40.22 14.85 -26.65
C PRO A 142 41.34 15.57 -25.89
N ALA A 143 42.52 15.65 -26.51
CA ALA A 143 43.64 16.41 -25.96
C ALA A 143 43.23 17.89 -25.77
N ALA A 144 43.61 18.47 -24.63
CA ALA A 144 43.30 19.86 -24.33
C ALA A 144 43.96 20.78 -25.36
N SER A 145 43.17 21.62 -26.03
CA SER A 145 43.68 22.64 -26.94
C SER A 145 44.49 23.67 -26.16
N THR A 146 45.82 23.58 -26.23
CA THR A 146 46.71 24.65 -25.83
C THR A 146 46.36 25.89 -26.64
N ALA A 147 45.94 26.97 -25.96
CA ALA A 147 45.77 28.25 -26.62
C ALA A 147 47.15 28.73 -27.09
N GLU A 148 47.35 28.77 -28.40
CA GLU A 148 48.45 29.52 -29.00
C GLU A 148 48.22 31.00 -28.66
N GLY A 149 49.22 31.63 -28.03
CA GLY A 149 49.20 33.05 -27.78
C GLY A 149 49.59 33.81 -29.04
N ASP A 150 48.97 34.96 -29.26
CA ASP A 150 49.46 35.96 -30.22
C ASP A 150 49.76 37.26 -29.47
N ASP A 151 50.88 37.90 -29.79
CA ASP A 151 51.47 39.00 -29.01
C ASP A 151 51.39 40.32 -29.78
N SER A 152 50.80 41.36 -29.15
CA SER A 152 50.96 42.74 -29.64
C SER A 152 50.69 43.79 -28.55
N GLY A 153 51.70 44.01 -27.72
CA GLY A 153 52.33 45.34 -27.63
C GLY A 153 51.49 46.60 -27.28
N SER A 154 51.67 47.03 -26.03
CA SER A 154 52.19 48.38 -25.66
C SER A 154 51.24 49.58 -25.35
N VAL A 155 51.84 50.57 -24.67
CA VAL A 155 51.41 51.97 -24.39
C VAL A 155 50.47 52.24 -23.18
N ARG A 156 51.07 52.86 -22.14
CA ARG A 156 50.47 53.64 -21.01
C ARG A 156 50.24 55.13 -21.45
N PRO A 157 49.80 56.13 -20.62
CA PRO A 157 49.43 56.18 -19.19
C PRO A 157 48.18 57.06 -18.81
N GLY A 158 47.89 57.25 -17.51
CA GLY A 158 47.44 58.57 -16.97
C GLY A 158 46.29 58.63 -15.93
N GLY A 159 46.46 59.45 -14.88
CA GLY A 159 45.44 59.84 -13.85
C GLY A 159 45.32 58.86 -12.66
N GLN A 160 45.55 59.17 -11.36
CA GLN A 160 45.19 60.30 -10.46
C GLN A 160 43.68 60.41 -10.15
N GLY A 161 43.21 60.49 -8.90
CA GLY A 161 43.83 60.37 -7.55
C GLY A 161 42.72 60.05 -6.50
N GLU A 162 42.97 59.29 -5.42
CA GLU A 162 43.55 59.67 -4.09
C GLU A 162 42.50 59.85 -2.97
N GLY A 163 42.91 59.51 -1.72
CA GLY A 163 42.08 59.42 -0.51
C GLY A 163 41.43 58.02 -0.33
N GLY A 164 41.54 57.30 0.80
CA GLY A 164 42.12 57.56 2.12
C GLY A 164 41.19 56.97 3.21
N ALA A 165 41.63 56.32 4.29
CA ALA A 165 43.00 55.98 4.73
C ALA A 165 43.03 54.79 5.73
N SER A 166 44.25 54.31 6.01
CA SER A 166 44.74 53.63 7.24
C SER A 166 44.08 52.34 7.79
N THR A 167 44.76 51.21 7.56
CA THR A 167 45.23 50.30 8.64
C THR A 167 46.32 51.00 9.50
N GLY A 168 46.82 50.52 10.65
CA GLY A 168 46.68 49.23 11.36
C GLY A 168 47.56 49.22 12.65
N GLU A 169 48.55 48.30 12.71
CA GLU A 169 49.55 48.11 13.81
C GLU A 169 49.05 47.46 15.13
N GLY A 170 49.87 46.74 15.93
CA GLY A 170 51.26 46.26 15.72
C GLY A 170 51.96 45.70 17.00
N GLY A 171 52.99 44.83 16.85
CA GLY A 171 53.87 44.29 17.93
C GLY A 171 53.66 42.78 18.25
N SER A 172 54.62 41.83 18.16
CA SER A 172 56.02 41.68 18.69
C SER A 172 56.07 41.28 20.18
N GLY A 173 56.76 40.23 20.68
CA GLY A 173 57.90 39.40 20.20
C GLY A 173 58.14 38.11 21.04
N PRO A 174 59.35 37.50 21.12
CA PRO A 174 59.52 36.04 21.40
C PRO A 174 60.43 35.57 22.58
N GLY A 175 60.38 34.26 22.92
CA GLY A 175 61.29 33.50 23.83
C GLY A 175 60.69 33.12 25.20
N GLY A 176 61.13 32.10 25.98
CA GLY A 176 62.05 30.96 25.75
C GLY A 176 62.56 30.29 27.07
N SER A 177 62.42 28.96 27.24
CA SER A 177 62.83 28.11 28.43
C SER A 177 62.12 28.40 29.79
N GLY A 178 62.11 27.55 30.83
CA GLY A 178 62.53 26.14 31.05
C GLY A 178 62.45 25.70 32.56
N THR A 179 62.43 24.37 32.85
CA THR A 179 62.42 23.68 34.19
C THR A 179 61.18 23.82 35.10
N GLY A 180 60.85 22.92 36.06
CA GLY A 180 61.29 21.52 36.29
C GLY A 180 60.92 20.89 37.67
N GLY A 181 60.54 19.59 37.70
CA GLY A 181 60.44 18.70 38.90
C GLY A 181 59.22 18.88 39.83
N SER A 182 58.78 17.92 40.68
CA SER A 182 59.05 16.47 40.93
C SER A 182 57.99 15.94 41.93
N GLY A 183 57.75 14.64 42.20
CA GLY A 183 58.22 13.36 41.64
C GLY A 183 57.99 12.16 42.60
N SER A 184 57.94 10.91 42.08
CA SER A 184 57.88 9.57 42.75
C SER A 184 56.56 9.16 43.46
N GLY A 185 56.18 7.87 43.59
CA GLY A 185 56.71 6.57 43.10
C GLY A 185 55.64 5.45 43.31
N GLY A 186 55.77 4.16 42.96
CA GLY A 186 56.85 3.36 42.36
C GLY A 186 56.33 1.97 41.88
N SER A 187 57.19 1.10 41.36
CA SER A 187 56.83 -0.09 40.54
C SER A 187 56.85 -1.45 41.26
N GLY A 188 56.13 -2.45 40.72
CA GLY A 188 56.27 -3.87 41.09
C GLY A 188 55.71 -4.85 40.03
N THR A 189 56.43 -5.94 39.75
CA THR A 189 56.09 -6.97 38.73
C THR A 189 56.22 -8.37 39.32
N GLY A 190 55.34 -9.32 38.98
CA GLY A 190 55.42 -10.71 39.46
C GLY A 190 54.54 -11.71 38.71
N GLY A 191 55.04 -12.95 38.62
CA GLY A 191 54.44 -14.07 37.87
C GLY A 191 53.75 -15.15 38.73
N PRO A 192 53.55 -16.38 38.21
CA PRO A 192 52.36 -17.18 38.51
C PRO A 192 52.56 -18.50 39.32
N GLY A 193 51.43 -19.10 39.75
CA GLY A 193 51.33 -20.43 40.37
C GLY A 193 51.06 -20.40 41.89
N SER A 194 50.68 -21.49 42.59
CA SER A 194 50.16 -22.80 42.15
C SER A 194 49.69 -23.64 43.36
N GLY A 195 48.58 -24.39 43.26
CA GLY A 195 48.13 -25.40 44.25
C GLY A 195 47.47 -24.84 45.53
N GLY A 196 46.83 -25.67 46.39
CA GLY A 196 46.49 -27.09 46.26
C GLY A 196 45.96 -27.74 47.57
N GLY A 197 44.85 -28.51 47.50
CA GLY A 197 44.20 -29.19 48.65
C GLY A 197 43.35 -28.27 49.54
N GLY A 198 42.37 -28.72 50.34
CA GLY A 198 41.73 -30.04 50.57
C GLY A 198 40.89 -29.98 51.87
N GLY A 199 39.86 -30.80 52.16
CA GLY A 199 39.15 -31.82 51.38
C GLY A 199 38.15 -32.63 52.26
N SER A 200 37.13 -33.28 51.66
CA SER A 200 36.09 -34.13 52.30
C SER A 200 35.07 -33.37 53.21
N ARG A 201 33.83 -33.83 53.49
CA ARG A 201 33.02 -35.04 53.15
C ARG A 201 31.59 -34.57 52.77
N GLY A 202 30.73 -35.27 52.05
CA GLY A 202 30.83 -36.58 51.35
C GLY A 202 29.44 -37.22 51.20
N GLY A 203 29.03 -37.60 49.98
CA GLY A 203 27.71 -38.20 49.71
C GLY A 203 27.66 -38.92 48.35
N ARG A 204 27.12 -40.15 48.34
CA ARG A 204 27.04 -41.05 47.17
C ARG A 204 25.84 -40.64 46.27
N ALA A 205 25.77 -40.96 44.97
CA ALA A 205 26.36 -42.12 44.30
C ALA A 205 26.80 -41.93 42.83
N ALA A 206 27.61 -42.90 42.43
CA ALA A 206 28.15 -43.29 41.13
C ALA A 206 27.07 -43.79 40.12
N ARG A 207 27.26 -43.91 38.78
CA ARG A 207 28.42 -43.61 37.87
C ARG A 207 28.06 -43.86 36.36
N ILE A 208 28.88 -43.30 35.45
CA ILE A 208 29.37 -43.87 34.15
C ILE A 208 28.38 -43.93 32.94
N ARG A 209 28.73 -43.61 31.68
CA ARG A 209 29.86 -42.85 31.06
C ARG A 209 29.62 -42.51 29.56
N TRP A 210 29.97 -41.28 29.16
CA TRP A 210 30.80 -40.84 27.98
C TRP A 210 30.31 -41.17 26.53
N THR A 211 30.44 -40.36 25.46
CA THR A 211 31.48 -39.40 24.93
C THR A 211 32.78 -40.09 24.44
N ALA A 212 33.52 -39.70 23.37
CA ALA A 212 33.45 -38.66 22.30
C ALA A 212 34.17 -39.25 21.02
N GLY A 213 34.38 -38.60 19.86
CA GLY A 213 33.99 -37.30 19.28
C GLY A 213 35.10 -36.67 18.38
N LEU A 214 34.72 -36.10 17.22
CA LEU A 214 35.52 -35.28 16.24
C LEU A 214 36.66 -35.94 15.43
N ALA A 215 36.68 -35.73 14.08
CA ALA A 215 37.68 -34.89 13.35
C ALA A 215 37.73 -35.06 11.79
N ALA A 216 37.80 -33.93 11.05
CA ALA A 216 38.48 -33.61 9.76
C ALA A 216 38.53 -34.53 8.50
N GLY A 217 38.60 -33.93 7.28
CA GLY A 217 39.09 -34.61 6.04
C GLY A 217 38.73 -33.93 4.67
N LEU A 218 39.71 -33.43 3.92
CA LEU A 218 39.61 -32.51 2.75
C LEU A 218 39.51 -33.17 1.34
N VAL A 219 38.69 -32.57 0.43
CA VAL A 219 38.74 -32.41 -1.07
C VAL A 219 39.61 -33.32 -1.99
N VAL A 220 39.05 -33.76 -3.15
CA VAL A 220 39.65 -33.69 -4.54
C VAL A 220 38.61 -34.05 -5.64
N VAL A 221 38.88 -33.68 -6.91
CA VAL A 221 37.97 -33.67 -8.09
C VAL A 221 38.39 -34.66 -9.20
N VAL A 222 37.41 -35.32 -9.86
CA VAL A 222 37.47 -35.77 -11.27
C VAL A 222 36.07 -35.65 -11.90
N ALA A 223 35.99 -35.35 -13.20
CA ALA A 223 34.74 -35.28 -13.98
C ALA A 223 34.72 -36.31 -15.13
N ALA A 224 33.52 -36.69 -15.59
CA ALA A 224 33.33 -37.43 -16.83
C ALA A 224 32.02 -36.98 -17.51
N VAL A 225 32.10 -36.59 -18.79
CA VAL A 225 30.96 -36.23 -19.64
C VAL A 225 30.80 -37.30 -20.70
N THR A 226 29.57 -37.79 -20.90
CA THR A 226 29.22 -38.63 -22.05
C THR A 226 27.98 -38.06 -22.72
N VAL A 227 28.16 -37.42 -23.87
CA VAL A 227 27.05 -37.01 -24.74
C VAL A 227 26.84 -38.08 -25.81
N ILE A 228 25.64 -38.67 -25.86
CA ILE A 228 25.12 -39.33 -27.07
C ILE A 228 23.69 -38.80 -27.27
N SER A 229 23.47 -38.11 -28.38
CA SER A 229 22.15 -37.63 -28.79
C SER A 229 21.55 -38.55 -29.84
N LEU A 230 20.29 -38.97 -29.64
CA LEU A 230 19.42 -39.44 -30.72
C LEU A 230 18.04 -38.79 -30.56
N ARG A 231 17.46 -38.36 -31.68
CA ARG A 231 16.14 -37.74 -31.77
C ARG A 231 15.10 -38.77 -32.24
N ALA A 232 13.92 -38.76 -31.66
CA ALA A 232 12.65 -39.09 -32.32
C ALA A 232 11.47 -38.58 -31.47
N ASP A 233 10.35 -38.25 -32.11
CA ASP A 233 9.21 -37.59 -31.50
C ASP A 233 8.44 -38.47 -30.48
N GLY A 234 8.00 -37.84 -29.40
CA GLY A 234 7.13 -38.45 -28.40
C GLY A 234 6.79 -37.44 -27.29
N GLY A 235 5.49 -37.25 -27.01
CA GLY A 235 5.02 -36.23 -26.06
C GLY A 235 5.37 -36.57 -24.61
N GLY A 236 6.57 -36.18 -24.16
CA GLY A 236 6.96 -36.26 -22.75
C GLY A 236 6.04 -35.43 -21.85
N PRO A 237 5.78 -35.86 -20.59
CA PRO A 237 4.86 -35.15 -19.71
C PRO A 237 5.43 -33.78 -19.34
N VAL A 238 4.70 -32.72 -19.71
CA VAL A 238 4.91 -31.39 -19.11
C VAL A 238 4.80 -31.56 -17.60
N SER A 239 5.87 -31.27 -16.86
CA SER A 239 5.90 -31.38 -15.40
C SER A 239 4.77 -30.55 -14.81
N ARG A 240 3.70 -31.23 -14.38
CA ARG A 240 2.52 -30.62 -13.78
C ARG A 240 2.92 -29.95 -12.47
N SER A 241 3.14 -28.63 -12.52
CA SER A 241 3.21 -27.80 -11.32
C SER A 241 2.01 -28.13 -10.43
N PRO A 242 2.15 -28.30 -9.10
CA PRO A 242 1.11 -28.91 -8.26
C PRO A 242 -0.31 -28.32 -8.44
N ALA A 243 -0.43 -27.00 -8.64
CA ALA A 243 -1.70 -26.30 -8.91
C ALA A 243 -2.39 -26.66 -10.25
N SER A 244 -1.81 -27.54 -11.07
CA SER A 244 -2.42 -28.09 -12.28
C SER A 244 -3.10 -29.45 -12.08
N GLN A 245 -3.14 -29.98 -10.85
CA GLN A 245 -3.96 -31.15 -10.50
C GLN A 245 -5.34 -30.74 -9.93
N ASP A 246 -5.41 -29.61 -9.22
CA ASP A 246 -6.61 -29.14 -8.51
C ASP A 246 -7.54 -28.24 -9.37
N SER A 247 -7.57 -28.45 -10.69
CA SER A 247 -8.39 -27.69 -11.65
C SER A 247 -8.73 -28.56 -12.86
N ALA A 248 -10.00 -28.50 -13.30
CA ALA A 248 -10.53 -29.28 -14.41
C ALA A 248 -10.25 -28.65 -15.79
N LEU A 249 -9.83 -27.38 -15.84
CA LEU A 249 -9.55 -26.67 -17.09
C LEU A 249 -8.08 -26.73 -17.48
N ALA A 250 -7.83 -26.93 -18.77
CA ALA A 250 -6.49 -26.97 -19.34
C ALA A 250 -5.78 -25.60 -19.21
N ALA A 251 -4.53 -25.61 -18.76
CA ALA A 251 -3.70 -24.41 -18.70
C ALA A 251 -3.35 -23.89 -20.10
N CYS A 252 -3.30 -22.56 -20.26
CA CYS A 252 -3.01 -21.91 -21.55
C CYS A 252 -1.97 -20.79 -21.40
N ARG A 253 -1.18 -20.53 -22.45
CA ARG A 253 0.03 -19.69 -22.38
C ARG A 253 -0.16 -18.21 -22.73
N ARG A 254 -1.28 -17.82 -23.35
CA ARG A 254 -1.53 -16.45 -23.84
C ARG A 254 -2.99 -16.07 -23.56
N PRO A 255 -3.29 -15.37 -22.45
CA PRO A 255 -4.66 -14.97 -22.15
C PRO A 255 -5.18 -13.97 -23.18
N THR A 256 -6.36 -14.30 -23.73
CA THR A 256 -7.14 -13.47 -24.67
C THR A 256 -8.24 -12.70 -23.96
N ALA A 257 -8.59 -13.08 -22.72
CA ALA A 257 -9.58 -12.40 -21.89
C ALA A 257 -9.15 -12.36 -20.42
N GLN A 258 -9.82 -11.50 -19.64
CA GLN A 258 -9.71 -11.44 -18.18
C GLN A 258 -11.05 -11.83 -17.54
N LEU A 259 -10.99 -12.64 -16.48
CA LEU A 259 -12.07 -12.78 -15.50
C LEU A 259 -11.76 -11.82 -14.36
N ARG A 260 -12.58 -10.78 -14.18
CA ARG A 260 -12.37 -9.72 -13.20
C ARG A 260 -13.17 -9.97 -11.93
N ILE A 261 -12.48 -10.04 -10.78
CA ILE A 261 -13.08 -10.30 -9.47
C ILE A 261 -12.97 -9.05 -8.60
N ALA A 262 -14.09 -8.42 -8.26
CA ALA A 262 -14.15 -7.37 -7.24
C ALA A 262 -14.18 -8.02 -5.85
N SER A 263 -13.09 -7.95 -5.08
CA SER A 263 -12.96 -8.59 -3.76
C SER A 263 -12.88 -7.60 -2.62
N SER A 264 -13.50 -7.96 -1.49
CA SER A 264 -13.32 -7.29 -0.21
C SER A 264 -11.83 -7.22 0.21
N THR A 265 -11.48 -6.12 0.88
CA THR A 265 -10.12 -5.67 1.24
C THR A 265 -9.37 -6.60 2.19
N ASP A 266 -10.08 -7.39 3.00
CA ASP A 266 -9.55 -8.44 3.88
C ASP A 266 -8.92 -9.63 3.13
N LYS A 267 -9.41 -9.94 1.91
CA LYS A 267 -9.00 -11.13 1.15
C LYS A 267 -8.54 -10.86 -0.29
N SER A 268 -8.59 -9.62 -0.77
CA SER A 268 -8.27 -9.31 -2.18
C SER A 268 -6.83 -9.70 -2.57
N ALA A 269 -5.84 -9.49 -1.70
CA ALA A 269 -4.45 -9.83 -1.99
C ALA A 269 -4.15 -11.33 -1.89
N ILE A 270 -4.76 -12.07 -0.95
CA ILE A 270 -4.68 -13.55 -0.95
C ILE A 270 -5.38 -14.14 -2.18
N LEU A 271 -6.50 -13.58 -2.64
CA LEU A 271 -7.11 -13.98 -3.90
C LEU A 271 -6.23 -13.63 -5.12
N ARG A 272 -5.41 -12.57 -5.09
CA ARG A 272 -4.38 -12.32 -6.11
C ARG A 272 -3.24 -13.33 -6.06
N ASP A 273 -2.71 -13.65 -4.87
CA ASP A 273 -1.69 -14.68 -4.68
C ASP A 273 -2.20 -16.05 -5.23
N LEU A 274 -3.47 -16.39 -4.97
CA LEU A 274 -4.11 -17.63 -5.44
C LEU A 274 -4.48 -17.61 -6.94
N ALA A 275 -4.87 -16.46 -7.50
CA ALA A 275 -5.10 -16.29 -8.94
C ALA A 275 -3.80 -16.48 -9.75
N GLN A 276 -2.67 -15.99 -9.24
CA GLN A 276 -1.35 -16.22 -9.83
C GLN A 276 -0.97 -17.70 -9.79
N LEU A 277 -1.25 -18.40 -8.69
CA LEU A 277 -0.99 -19.84 -8.54
C LEU A 277 -1.87 -20.70 -9.46
N TYR A 278 -3.13 -20.31 -9.65
CA TYR A 278 -4.09 -20.96 -10.54
C TYR A 278 -3.72 -20.81 -12.03
N GLY A 279 -3.24 -19.61 -12.42
CA GLY A 279 -2.77 -19.29 -13.76
C GLY A 279 -3.87 -19.19 -14.84
N PRO A 280 -3.53 -18.87 -16.10
CA PRO A 280 -4.51 -18.75 -17.17
C PRO A 280 -5.05 -20.12 -17.62
N ARG A 281 -6.37 -20.22 -17.76
CA ARG A 281 -7.08 -21.47 -18.12
C ARG A 281 -7.94 -21.30 -19.37
N SER A 282 -8.09 -22.40 -20.11
CA SER A 282 -8.91 -22.49 -21.32
C SER A 282 -10.35 -22.87 -20.97
N GLY A 283 -11.26 -21.90 -21.03
CA GLY A 283 -12.71 -22.13 -20.93
C GLY A 283 -13.33 -22.05 -22.32
N HIS A 284 -14.04 -23.08 -22.78
CA HIS A 284 -14.70 -23.11 -24.10
C HIS A 284 -13.79 -22.70 -25.30
N GLY A 285 -12.48 -22.89 -25.18
CA GLY A 285 -11.48 -22.50 -26.20
C GLY A 285 -10.90 -21.09 -26.03
N GLY A 286 -11.50 -20.22 -25.21
CA GLY A 286 -10.93 -18.93 -24.84
C GLY A 286 -9.93 -19.05 -23.69
N CYS A 287 -8.76 -18.44 -23.80
CA CYS A 287 -7.76 -18.42 -22.73
C CYS A 287 -8.03 -17.23 -21.80
N VAL A 288 -8.44 -17.50 -20.56
CA VAL A 288 -8.82 -16.47 -19.59
C VAL A 288 -7.81 -16.45 -18.44
N THR A 289 -7.37 -15.27 -18.04
CA THR A 289 -6.61 -15.08 -16.79
C THR A 289 -7.49 -14.44 -15.71
N VAL A 290 -7.30 -14.84 -14.46
CA VAL A 290 -8.04 -14.26 -13.32
C VAL A 290 -7.31 -13.01 -12.83
N VAL A 291 -8.03 -11.89 -12.71
CA VAL A 291 -7.55 -10.65 -12.10
C VAL A 291 -8.48 -10.27 -10.95
N VAL A 292 -7.92 -9.77 -9.85
CA VAL A 292 -8.69 -9.47 -8.64
C VAL A 292 -8.41 -8.05 -8.18
N ASP A 293 -9.45 -7.22 -8.17
CA ASP A 293 -9.42 -5.84 -7.69
C ASP A 293 -9.83 -5.80 -6.22
N SER A 294 -9.32 -4.80 -5.48
CA SER A 294 -9.62 -4.60 -4.06
C SER A 294 -10.64 -3.50 -3.88
N VAL A 295 -11.80 -3.81 -3.30
CA VAL A 295 -12.90 -2.84 -3.11
C VAL A 295 -13.75 -3.21 -1.90
N ASP A 296 -14.14 -2.22 -1.09
CA ASP A 296 -14.95 -2.47 0.10
C ASP A 296 -16.36 -2.93 -0.27
N SER A 297 -16.91 -3.85 0.53
CA SER A 297 -18.13 -4.59 0.16
C SER A 297 -19.34 -3.65 -0.02
N GLY A 298 -19.46 -2.61 0.80
CA GLY A 298 -20.50 -1.58 0.65
C GLY A 298 -20.30 -0.64 -0.54
N ILE A 299 -19.05 -0.40 -0.96
CA ILE A 299 -18.73 0.41 -2.16
C ILE A 299 -19.13 -0.38 -3.42
N ALA A 300 -18.71 -1.64 -3.51
CA ALA A 300 -19.11 -2.54 -4.60
C ALA A 300 -20.64 -2.73 -4.64
N MET A 301 -21.30 -2.90 -3.49
CA MET A 301 -22.76 -2.92 -3.39
C MET A 301 -23.39 -1.64 -3.96
N ARG A 302 -22.90 -0.45 -3.59
CA ARG A 302 -23.42 0.82 -4.11
C ARG A 302 -23.21 0.97 -5.62
N ALA A 303 -22.05 0.56 -6.14
CA ALA A 303 -21.74 0.59 -7.57
C ALA A 303 -22.65 -0.35 -8.38
N LEU A 304 -22.80 -1.60 -7.93
CA LEU A 304 -23.69 -2.56 -8.55
C LEU A 304 -25.17 -2.13 -8.48
N ALA A 305 -25.61 -1.58 -7.34
CA ALA A 305 -27.02 -1.19 -7.13
C ALA A 305 -27.48 0.08 -7.87
N ARG A 306 -26.54 0.97 -8.24
CA ARG A 306 -26.83 2.14 -9.10
C ARG A 306 -26.74 1.84 -10.60
N GLY A 307 -26.10 0.72 -10.96
CA GLY A 307 -25.59 0.47 -12.31
C GLY A 307 -24.12 0.91 -12.39
N TRP A 308 -23.22 -0.07 -12.55
CA TRP A 308 -21.78 0.16 -12.47
C TRP A 308 -21.29 1.13 -13.57
N ASN A 309 -20.62 2.21 -13.18
CA ASN A 309 -20.09 3.22 -14.10
C ASN A 309 -18.58 3.03 -14.31
N PRO A 310 -18.11 2.62 -15.51
CA PRO A 310 -16.68 2.39 -15.75
C PRO A 310 -15.77 3.59 -15.54
N VAL A 311 -16.30 4.83 -15.57
CA VAL A 311 -15.54 6.07 -15.38
C VAL A 311 -15.22 6.33 -13.90
N THR A 312 -16.20 6.13 -13.01
CA THR A 312 -16.07 6.42 -11.57
C THR A 312 -15.72 5.18 -10.73
N ASP A 313 -16.08 4.00 -11.22
CA ASP A 313 -16.04 2.74 -10.47
C ASP A 313 -14.92 1.81 -10.98
N GLY A 314 -14.24 2.19 -12.07
CA GLY A 314 -13.25 1.37 -12.76
C GLY A 314 -13.88 0.23 -13.59
N PRO A 315 -13.06 -0.69 -14.16
CA PRO A 315 -13.57 -1.77 -15.01
C PRO A 315 -14.57 -2.68 -14.28
N ARG A 316 -15.75 -2.88 -14.87
CA ARG A 316 -16.82 -3.70 -14.28
C ARG A 316 -16.34 -5.13 -13.97
N PRO A 317 -16.58 -5.67 -12.76
CA PRO A 317 -16.29 -7.07 -12.47
C PRO A 317 -17.16 -8.04 -13.27
N ASP A 318 -16.64 -9.25 -13.44
CA ASP A 318 -17.40 -10.44 -13.82
C ASP A 318 -17.90 -11.17 -12.55
N VAL A 319 -17.09 -11.18 -11.48
CA VAL A 319 -17.40 -11.81 -10.20
C VAL A 319 -17.27 -10.78 -9.08
N TRP A 320 -18.19 -10.82 -8.13
CA TRP A 320 -18.10 -10.09 -6.88
C TRP A 320 -17.86 -11.06 -5.72
N ALA A 321 -16.87 -10.76 -4.89
CA ALA A 321 -16.54 -11.52 -3.69
C ALA A 321 -16.56 -10.59 -2.46
N PRO A 322 -17.74 -10.18 -1.97
CA PRO A 322 -17.85 -9.39 -0.74
C PRO A 322 -17.40 -10.21 0.47
N ALA A 323 -17.28 -9.60 1.65
CA ALA A 323 -17.02 -10.33 2.89
C ALA A 323 -18.30 -10.90 3.54
N ALA A 324 -19.49 -10.47 3.12
CA ALA A 324 -20.76 -11.07 3.56
C ALA A 324 -21.83 -11.12 2.46
N GLN A 325 -22.69 -12.15 2.44
CA GLN A 325 -23.78 -12.30 1.46
C GLN A 325 -24.88 -11.24 1.58
N VAL A 326 -25.07 -10.63 2.76
CA VAL A 326 -26.08 -9.59 3.01
C VAL A 326 -25.93 -8.40 2.06
N TRP A 327 -24.70 -8.10 1.62
CA TRP A 327 -24.45 -7.04 0.64
C TRP A 327 -25.13 -7.29 -0.71
N LEU A 328 -25.30 -8.55 -1.15
CA LEU A 328 -26.07 -8.87 -2.36
C LEU A 328 -27.56 -8.59 -2.17
N GLN A 329 -28.11 -8.92 -1.01
CA GLN A 329 -29.53 -8.68 -0.71
C GLN A 329 -29.83 -7.18 -0.70
N ILE A 330 -28.95 -6.38 -0.08
CA ILE A 330 -29.01 -4.91 -0.11
C ILE A 330 -28.83 -4.38 -1.54
N ALA A 331 -27.88 -4.93 -2.31
CA ALA A 331 -27.66 -4.52 -3.71
C ALA A 331 -28.92 -4.71 -4.56
N ARG A 332 -29.54 -5.89 -4.46
CA ARG A 332 -30.78 -6.24 -5.18
C ARG A 332 -31.94 -5.34 -4.79
N GLN A 333 -32.14 -5.12 -3.49
CA GLN A 333 -33.20 -4.25 -3.01
C GLN A 333 -33.03 -2.81 -3.51
N ARG A 334 -31.82 -2.26 -3.42
CA ARG A 334 -31.52 -0.90 -3.91
C ARG A 334 -31.50 -0.80 -5.44
N ALA A 335 -31.41 -1.92 -6.15
CA ALA A 335 -31.55 -2.03 -7.59
C ALA A 335 -33.00 -2.28 -8.06
N ALA A 336 -33.97 -2.48 -7.15
CA ALA A 336 -35.36 -2.75 -7.51
C ALA A 336 -35.93 -1.64 -8.43
N GLY A 337 -36.55 -2.04 -9.53
CA GLY A 337 -37.05 -1.12 -10.57
C GLY A 337 -35.99 -0.52 -11.48
N LYS A 338 -34.76 -1.03 -11.50
CA LYS A 338 -33.65 -0.57 -12.36
C LYS A 338 -33.02 -1.73 -13.12
N ASP A 339 -32.48 -1.45 -14.32
CA ASP A 339 -31.77 -2.44 -15.14
C ASP A 339 -30.57 -3.09 -14.43
N ALA A 340 -29.99 -2.38 -13.45
CA ALA A 340 -28.93 -2.87 -12.58
C ALA A 340 -29.29 -4.18 -11.86
N LEU A 341 -30.57 -4.42 -11.56
CA LEU A 341 -31.04 -5.67 -10.94
C LEU A 341 -30.77 -6.89 -11.83
N ASN A 342 -30.82 -6.72 -13.16
CA ASN A 342 -30.60 -7.80 -14.12
C ASN A 342 -29.15 -8.31 -14.09
N LEU A 343 -28.20 -7.55 -13.54
CA LEU A 343 -26.80 -7.97 -13.36
C LEU A 343 -26.58 -8.82 -12.09
N LEU A 344 -27.52 -8.76 -11.14
CA LEU A 344 -27.38 -9.41 -9.83
C LEU A 344 -28.08 -10.78 -9.83
N PRO A 345 -27.41 -11.88 -9.45
CA PRO A 345 -28.08 -13.17 -9.28
C PRO A 345 -29.10 -13.12 -8.14
N GLU A 346 -30.07 -14.03 -8.12
CA GLU A 346 -31.10 -14.13 -7.06
C GLU A 346 -30.53 -14.50 -5.68
N ARG A 347 -29.40 -15.21 -5.66
CA ARG A 347 -28.75 -15.74 -4.45
C ARG A 347 -27.24 -15.60 -4.61
N ALA A 348 -26.53 -15.55 -3.48
CA ALA A 348 -25.08 -15.64 -3.49
C ALA A 348 -24.64 -17.06 -3.91
N GLY A 349 -23.47 -17.17 -4.53
CA GLY A 349 -22.77 -18.44 -4.63
C GLY A 349 -22.17 -18.86 -3.27
N PRO A 350 -21.52 -20.03 -3.19
CA PRO A 350 -21.04 -20.58 -1.93
C PRO A 350 -19.92 -19.72 -1.30
N SER A 351 -19.80 -19.83 0.03
CA SER A 351 -18.70 -19.30 0.82
C SER A 351 -17.36 -19.87 0.38
N ILE A 352 -16.36 -19.00 0.21
CA ILE A 352 -14.97 -19.41 0.00
C ILE A 352 -14.33 -19.82 1.34
N VAL A 353 -14.65 -19.03 2.36
CA VAL A 353 -14.17 -19.09 3.76
C VAL A 353 -15.18 -18.38 4.64
N THR A 354 -15.09 -18.56 5.96
CA THR A 354 -15.91 -17.85 6.93
C THR A 354 -15.07 -17.27 8.07
N SER A 355 -15.56 -16.24 8.75
CA SER A 355 -14.93 -15.71 9.96
C SER A 355 -15.98 -15.04 10.87
N PRO A 356 -16.10 -15.45 12.16
CA PRO A 356 -17.01 -14.81 13.10
C PRO A 356 -16.57 -13.39 13.47
N LEU A 357 -17.55 -12.50 13.70
CA LEU A 357 -17.31 -11.19 14.29
C LEU A 357 -16.84 -11.32 15.75
N THR A 358 -15.84 -10.53 16.12
CA THR A 358 -15.25 -10.46 17.45
C THR A 358 -15.17 -9.02 17.97
N ILE A 359 -15.14 -8.87 19.30
CA ILE A 359 -14.62 -7.68 19.98
C ILE A 359 -13.18 -8.00 20.36
N ALA A 360 -12.23 -7.49 19.59
CA ALA A 360 -10.81 -7.76 19.80
C ALA A 360 -10.17 -6.67 20.68
N MET A 361 -9.29 -7.04 21.61
CA MET A 361 -8.63 -6.12 22.55
C MET A 361 -7.14 -6.43 22.67
N PRO A 362 -6.25 -5.44 22.88
CA PRO A 362 -4.86 -5.71 23.25
C PRO A 362 -4.81 -6.58 24.52
N GLU A 363 -3.96 -7.61 24.55
CA GLU A 363 -3.97 -8.66 25.58
C GLU A 363 -3.88 -8.11 27.01
N LEU A 364 -3.06 -7.07 27.21
CA LEU A 364 -2.89 -6.36 28.48
C LEU A 364 -4.18 -5.69 28.99
N ILE A 365 -5.08 -5.29 28.08
CA ILE A 365 -6.41 -4.74 28.39
C ILE A 365 -7.40 -5.89 28.59
N ALA A 366 -7.40 -6.87 27.68
CA ALA A 366 -8.30 -8.02 27.69
C ALA A 366 -8.21 -8.85 28.99
N ARG A 367 -7.00 -9.10 29.49
CA ARG A 367 -6.78 -9.82 30.76
C ARG A 367 -7.37 -9.07 31.96
N ARG A 368 -7.40 -7.73 31.94
CA ARG A 368 -8.08 -6.90 32.97
C ARG A 368 -9.61 -6.94 32.86
N GLN A 369 -10.16 -7.47 31.77
CA GLN A 369 -11.57 -7.80 31.61
C GLN A 369 -11.85 -9.31 31.72
N GLY A 370 -10.88 -10.11 32.18
CA GLY A 370 -11.04 -11.54 32.47
C GLY A 370 -10.71 -12.51 31.32
N TRP A 371 -10.10 -12.06 30.21
CA TRP A 371 -9.65 -12.99 29.15
C TRP A 371 -8.64 -14.02 29.70
N PRO A 372 -8.77 -15.32 29.37
CA PRO A 372 -9.70 -15.94 28.41
C PRO A 372 -11.01 -16.49 29.00
N GLY A 373 -11.21 -16.40 30.32
CA GLY A 373 -12.34 -17.06 31.01
C GLY A 373 -13.67 -16.31 30.88
N GLU A 374 -13.63 -14.98 30.87
CA GLU A 374 -14.83 -14.14 30.80
C GLU A 374 -15.34 -13.90 29.36
N ARG A 375 -16.66 -13.72 29.22
CA ARG A 375 -17.32 -13.40 27.95
C ARG A 375 -17.76 -11.93 27.91
N ILE A 376 -17.10 -11.12 27.09
CA ILE A 376 -17.54 -9.74 26.80
C ILE A 376 -18.54 -9.76 25.66
N GLY A 377 -19.75 -9.26 25.93
CA GLY A 377 -20.76 -8.91 24.92
C GLY A 377 -20.93 -7.39 24.76
N TRP A 378 -21.80 -7.00 23.83
CA TRP A 378 -22.11 -5.61 23.52
C TRP A 378 -22.74 -4.85 24.70
N LYS A 379 -23.44 -5.54 25.62
CA LYS A 379 -23.94 -4.94 26.88
C LYS A 379 -22.77 -4.41 27.73
N LYS A 380 -21.70 -5.20 27.87
CA LYS A 380 -20.49 -4.81 28.62
C LYS A 380 -19.71 -3.72 27.88
N LEU A 381 -19.68 -3.77 26.55
CA LEU A 381 -19.08 -2.74 25.71
C LEU A 381 -19.80 -1.38 25.87
N ALA A 382 -21.14 -1.38 25.91
CA ALA A 382 -21.93 -0.18 26.18
C ALA A 382 -21.60 0.42 27.56
N THR A 383 -21.56 -0.38 28.63
CA THR A 383 -21.17 0.12 29.97
C THR A 383 -19.74 0.67 29.99
N MET A 384 -18.80 0.06 29.26
CA MET A 384 -17.45 0.61 29.14
C MET A 384 -17.41 1.94 28.37
N ALA A 385 -18.33 2.18 27.44
CA ALA A 385 -18.52 3.46 26.77
C ALA A 385 -19.16 4.51 27.68
N GLU A 386 -20.20 4.12 28.44
CA GLU A 386 -20.90 4.96 29.43
C GLU A 386 -19.94 5.41 30.56
N ASP A 387 -19.06 4.52 31.03
CA ASP A 387 -17.99 4.82 31.99
C ASP A 387 -16.88 5.75 31.42
N GLY A 388 -16.85 6.01 30.11
CA GLY A 388 -15.72 6.68 29.44
C GLY A 388 -14.42 5.87 29.38
N ARG A 389 -14.50 4.54 29.54
CA ARG A 389 -13.36 3.59 29.62
C ARG A 389 -13.11 2.83 28.32
N LEU A 390 -13.82 3.17 27.24
CA LEU A 390 -13.72 2.54 25.93
C LEU A 390 -13.30 3.56 24.87
N THR A 391 -12.17 3.30 24.24
CA THR A 391 -11.77 3.90 22.97
C THR A 391 -11.92 2.83 21.89
N LEU A 392 -12.96 2.93 21.05
CA LEU A 392 -13.37 1.86 20.13
C LEU A 392 -12.93 2.12 18.69
N GLY A 393 -12.17 1.19 18.10
CA GLY A 393 -12.01 1.11 16.65
C GLY A 393 -13.21 0.41 16.02
N LYS A 394 -13.93 1.08 15.11
CA LYS A 394 -15.07 0.51 14.38
C LYS A 394 -15.11 1.09 12.97
N THR A 395 -15.38 0.25 11.98
CA THR A 395 -15.51 0.68 10.58
C THR A 395 -16.92 1.20 10.27
N ASN A 396 -17.06 1.95 9.18
CA ASN A 396 -18.34 2.52 8.79
C ASN A 396 -19.29 1.41 8.28
N PRO A 397 -20.48 1.22 8.89
CA PRO A 397 -21.39 0.12 8.54
C PRO A 397 -22.00 0.26 7.14
N GLU A 398 -21.89 1.41 6.49
CA GLU A 398 -22.32 1.55 5.10
C GLU A 398 -21.26 1.08 4.10
N TYR A 399 -20.02 0.81 4.52
CA TYR A 399 -18.88 0.54 3.64
C TYR A 399 -18.24 -0.82 3.94
N SER A 400 -18.08 -1.13 5.24
CA SER A 400 -17.30 -2.27 5.73
C SER A 400 -18.17 -3.32 6.42
N THR A 401 -17.89 -4.60 6.16
CA THR A 401 -18.66 -5.73 6.69
C THR A 401 -18.58 -5.85 8.20
N SER A 402 -17.40 -5.71 8.80
CA SER A 402 -17.22 -5.69 10.26
C SER A 402 -18.04 -4.59 10.93
N GLY A 403 -18.06 -3.39 10.33
CA GLY A 403 -18.84 -2.25 10.80
C GLY A 403 -20.34 -2.53 10.76
N LEU A 404 -20.81 -3.10 9.64
CA LEU A 404 -22.21 -3.50 9.45
C LEU A 404 -22.61 -4.56 10.48
N ASN A 405 -21.86 -5.65 10.54
CA ASN A 405 -22.09 -6.76 11.46
C ASN A 405 -22.03 -6.27 12.92
N ALA A 406 -21.13 -5.35 13.27
CA ALA A 406 -21.04 -4.74 14.60
C ALA A 406 -22.25 -3.87 14.94
N THR A 407 -22.74 -3.04 14.02
CA THR A 407 -23.96 -2.25 14.27
C THR A 407 -25.19 -3.17 14.37
N VAL A 408 -25.35 -4.17 13.50
CA VAL A 408 -26.44 -5.16 13.61
C VAL A 408 -26.39 -5.90 14.96
N ALA A 409 -25.22 -6.40 15.36
CA ALA A 409 -25.06 -7.10 16.62
C ALA A 409 -25.22 -6.19 17.86
N ALA A 410 -24.96 -4.89 17.75
CA ALA A 410 -25.27 -3.93 18.81
C ALA A 410 -26.80 -3.73 19.02
N PHE A 411 -27.63 -3.82 17.97
CA PHE A 411 -29.10 -3.82 18.13
C PHE A 411 -29.65 -5.10 18.79
N TYR A 412 -28.89 -6.20 18.79
CA TYR A 412 -29.20 -7.41 19.57
C TYR A 412 -28.96 -7.25 21.09
N THR A 413 -28.35 -6.16 21.57
CA THR A 413 -28.03 -5.95 23.00
C THR A 413 -29.23 -6.02 23.95
N ARG A 414 -30.45 -5.77 23.46
CA ARG A 414 -31.64 -5.60 24.29
C ARG A 414 -32.70 -6.68 24.11
N THR A 415 -32.81 -7.30 22.94
CA THR A 415 -33.75 -8.41 22.69
C THR A 415 -33.43 -9.63 23.54
N GLY A 416 -32.13 -9.93 23.73
CA GLY A 416 -31.66 -11.03 24.59
C GLY A 416 -32.03 -12.43 24.10
N THR A 417 -32.49 -12.54 22.84
CA THR A 417 -32.99 -13.77 22.21
C THR A 417 -32.22 -14.08 20.93
N ILE A 418 -32.33 -15.32 20.47
CA ILE A 418 -31.77 -15.80 19.19
C ILE A 418 -32.75 -15.57 18.02
N GLY A 419 -33.68 -14.61 18.18
CA GLY A 419 -34.70 -14.31 17.18
C GLY A 419 -34.19 -13.42 16.05
N GLU A 420 -35.04 -13.17 15.06
CA GLU A 420 -34.80 -12.10 14.09
C GLU A 420 -35.06 -10.73 14.75
N LEU A 421 -34.27 -9.71 14.40
CA LEU A 421 -34.59 -8.34 14.81
C LEU A 421 -35.86 -7.88 14.09
N VAL A 422 -36.81 -7.35 14.85
CA VAL A 422 -38.08 -6.83 14.32
C VAL A 422 -38.02 -5.31 14.16
N PRO A 423 -38.77 -4.68 13.23
CA PRO A 423 -38.66 -3.24 12.96
C PRO A 423 -38.83 -2.33 14.19
N SER A 424 -39.54 -2.78 15.24
CA SER A 424 -39.65 -2.06 16.52
C SER A 424 -38.33 -1.93 17.28
N ASP A 425 -37.39 -2.88 17.12
CA ASP A 425 -36.09 -2.88 17.83
C ASP A 425 -35.19 -1.73 17.38
N LEU A 426 -35.41 -1.21 16.17
CA LEU A 426 -34.75 0.00 15.65
C LEU A 426 -35.33 1.29 16.25
N THR A 427 -36.57 1.24 16.73
CA THR A 427 -37.28 2.38 17.33
C THR A 427 -37.32 2.36 18.85
N ASP A 428 -36.99 1.24 19.50
CA ASP A 428 -36.92 1.18 20.96
C ASP A 428 -35.84 2.12 21.48
N ARG A 429 -36.28 3.11 22.27
CA ARG A 429 -35.42 4.14 22.84
C ARG A 429 -34.29 3.54 23.68
N GLY A 430 -34.58 2.52 24.48
CA GLY A 430 -33.60 1.87 25.33
C GLY A 430 -32.58 0.99 24.60
N ASN A 431 -32.83 0.66 23.32
CA ASN A 431 -31.87 0.04 22.41
C ASN A 431 -31.04 1.12 21.71
N GLN A 432 -31.70 2.17 21.19
CA GLN A 432 -31.04 3.32 20.58
C GLN A 432 -30.06 4.03 21.53
N GLU A 433 -30.38 4.14 22.82
CA GLU A 433 -29.49 4.74 23.83
C GLU A 433 -28.20 3.93 24.02
N LYS A 434 -28.27 2.58 24.06
CA LYS A 434 -27.09 1.71 24.14
C LYS A 434 -26.25 1.73 22.88
N VAL A 435 -26.89 1.65 21.70
CA VAL A 435 -26.17 1.74 20.42
C VAL A 435 -25.51 3.12 20.31
N ARG A 436 -26.18 4.21 20.69
CA ARG A 436 -25.60 5.56 20.76
C ARG A 436 -24.41 5.64 21.73
N ALA A 437 -24.42 4.93 22.86
CA ALA A 437 -23.27 4.86 23.76
C ALA A 437 -22.06 4.18 23.08
N ILE A 438 -22.26 3.02 22.46
CA ILE A 438 -21.21 2.30 21.72
C ILE A 438 -20.66 3.16 20.56
N GLU A 439 -21.53 3.77 19.76
CA GLU A 439 -21.14 4.62 18.63
C GLU A 439 -20.49 5.95 19.07
N LYS A 440 -20.75 6.45 20.29
CA LYS A 440 -20.04 7.61 20.88
C LYS A 440 -18.58 7.30 21.25
N ALA A 441 -18.28 6.06 21.63
CA ALA A 441 -16.92 5.62 21.97
C ALA A 441 -16.02 5.39 20.74
N VAL A 442 -16.58 5.51 19.53
CA VAL A 442 -15.83 5.37 18.27
C VAL A 442 -14.92 6.59 18.07
N VAL A 443 -13.62 6.34 17.84
CA VAL A 443 -12.59 7.41 17.75
C VAL A 443 -12.72 8.22 16.45
N HIS A 444 -12.98 7.49 15.38
CA HIS A 444 -13.41 7.88 14.04
C HIS A 444 -13.93 6.59 13.40
N TYR A 445 -14.75 6.65 12.36
CA TYR A 445 -15.01 5.44 11.58
C TYR A 445 -13.78 5.13 10.73
N GLY A 446 -13.55 3.85 10.42
CA GLY A 446 -12.56 3.43 9.43
C GLY A 446 -13.23 3.01 8.13
N ASP A 447 -12.56 3.27 7.01
CA ASP A 447 -12.84 2.62 5.72
C ASP A 447 -12.79 1.08 5.86
N THR A 448 -11.77 0.61 6.56
CA THR A 448 -11.32 -0.78 6.69
C THR A 448 -10.82 -1.05 8.10
N THR A 449 -10.84 -2.31 8.51
CA THR A 449 -10.23 -2.76 9.77
C THR A 449 -8.70 -2.63 9.74
N LEU A 450 -8.14 -2.71 8.53
CA LEU A 450 -6.71 -2.61 8.21
C LEU A 450 -6.07 -1.36 8.83
N THR A 451 -6.73 -0.21 8.69
CA THR A 451 -6.27 1.09 9.23
C THR A 451 -6.10 1.06 10.75
N PHE A 452 -7.07 0.53 11.50
CA PHE A 452 -6.99 0.46 12.96
C PHE A 452 -5.88 -0.50 13.42
N LEU A 453 -5.73 -1.64 12.76
CA LEU A 453 -4.72 -2.63 13.12
C LEU A 453 -3.30 -2.15 12.76
N ALA A 454 -3.13 -1.49 11.60
CA ALA A 454 -1.88 -0.83 11.24
C ALA A 454 -1.46 0.21 12.28
N ASN A 455 -2.41 1.05 12.72
CA ASN A 455 -2.18 2.09 13.73
C ASN A 455 -1.88 1.50 15.11
N LEU A 456 -2.61 0.45 15.53
CA LEU A 456 -2.32 -0.29 16.75
C LEU A 456 -0.93 -0.91 16.70
N ARG A 457 -0.51 -1.46 15.55
CA ARG A 457 0.84 -2.02 15.39
C ARG A 457 1.94 -0.97 15.39
N ARG A 458 1.70 0.22 14.82
CA ARG A 458 2.63 1.36 14.94
C ARG A 458 2.76 1.81 16.40
N ALA A 459 1.67 1.81 17.17
CA ALA A 459 1.69 2.11 18.60
C ALA A 459 2.43 1.01 19.40
N ASP A 460 2.17 -0.27 19.12
CA ASP A 460 2.87 -1.42 19.73
C ASP A 460 4.38 -1.39 19.47
N ASP A 461 4.80 -1.18 18.22
CA ASP A 461 6.21 -1.05 17.83
C ASP A 461 6.88 0.19 18.48
N ALA A 462 6.13 1.22 18.84
CA ALA A 462 6.58 2.38 19.63
C ALA A 462 6.54 2.18 21.16
N GLY A 463 5.90 1.12 21.67
CA GLY A 463 5.76 0.83 23.12
C GLY A 463 4.45 1.35 23.76
N HIS A 464 3.53 1.86 22.95
CA HIS A 464 2.27 2.53 23.32
C HIS A 464 1.02 1.76 22.89
N SER A 465 1.08 0.42 22.85
CA SER A 465 -0.02 -0.45 22.36
C SER A 465 -1.36 -0.29 23.09
N THR A 466 -1.34 0.19 24.33
CA THR A 466 -2.56 0.44 25.13
C THR A 466 -3.22 1.79 24.85
N ASP A 467 -2.54 2.68 24.12
CA ASP A 467 -2.83 4.12 24.18
C ASP A 467 -3.60 4.61 22.95
N TYR A 468 -3.71 3.78 21.90
CA TYR A 468 -4.45 4.10 20.66
C TYR A 468 -5.93 3.70 20.71
N ILE A 469 -6.22 2.44 21.07
CA ILE A 469 -7.59 1.88 21.16
C ILE A 469 -7.66 0.84 22.28
N SER A 470 -8.80 0.81 22.99
CA SER A 470 -9.08 -0.18 24.04
C SER A 470 -9.65 -1.48 23.46
N ALA A 471 -10.41 -1.37 22.36
CA ALA A 471 -10.99 -2.49 21.63
C ALA A 471 -11.18 -2.12 20.15
N VAL A 472 -11.37 -3.14 19.30
CA VAL A 472 -11.74 -3.00 17.88
C VAL A 472 -12.75 -4.07 17.48
N THR A 473 -13.74 -3.72 16.66
CA THR A 473 -14.69 -4.69 16.08
C THR A 473 -14.12 -5.24 14.77
N VAL A 474 -13.72 -6.52 14.76
CA VAL A 474 -13.09 -7.18 13.60
C VAL A 474 -13.51 -8.65 13.51
N GLU A 475 -13.40 -9.23 12.33
CA GLU A 475 -13.45 -10.67 12.11
C GLU A 475 -12.26 -11.40 12.78
N GLU A 476 -12.48 -12.64 13.22
CA GLU A 476 -11.50 -13.49 13.91
C GLU A 476 -10.18 -13.69 13.13
N ASN A 477 -10.26 -13.82 11.80
CA ASN A 477 -9.11 -13.93 10.92
C ASN A 477 -8.16 -12.73 11.07
N SER A 478 -8.72 -11.54 11.31
CA SER A 478 -7.94 -10.31 11.49
C SER A 478 -7.13 -10.32 12.78
N VAL A 479 -7.62 -11.01 13.82
CA VAL A 479 -6.92 -11.19 15.10
C VAL A 479 -5.76 -12.19 14.95
N VAL A 480 -6.04 -13.32 14.29
CA VAL A 480 -5.02 -14.36 14.04
C VAL A 480 -3.91 -13.84 13.14
N ALA A 481 -4.24 -13.22 12.02
CA ALA A 481 -3.27 -12.66 11.09
C ALA A 481 -2.42 -11.54 11.73
N TYR A 482 -3.01 -10.68 12.57
CA TYR A 482 -2.28 -9.68 13.35
C TYR A 482 -1.21 -10.31 14.24
N ASN A 483 -1.59 -11.37 14.97
CA ASN A 483 -0.67 -12.11 15.84
C ASN A 483 0.39 -12.90 15.06
N GLU A 484 0.09 -13.36 13.84
CA GLU A 484 1.07 -13.93 12.91
C GLU A 484 1.95 -12.88 12.18
N GLY A 485 1.87 -11.61 12.60
CA GLY A 485 2.77 -10.55 12.14
C GLY A 485 2.33 -9.80 10.88
N TYR A 486 1.10 -10.01 10.39
CA TYR A 486 0.48 -9.17 9.37
C TYR A 486 -0.07 -7.89 10.02
N PRO A 487 0.55 -6.71 9.86
CA PRO A 487 0.27 -5.55 10.71
C PRO A 487 -1.16 -5.03 10.65
N CYS A 488 -1.82 -5.25 9.52
CA CYS A 488 -3.16 -4.77 9.23
C CYS A 488 -4.24 -5.84 9.48
N GLY A 489 -3.88 -7.00 10.06
CA GLY A 489 -4.81 -8.13 10.20
C GLY A 489 -5.12 -8.85 8.88
N SER A 490 -4.40 -8.57 7.80
CA SER A 490 -4.54 -9.31 6.55
C SER A 490 -3.23 -9.36 5.76
N ARG A 491 -3.17 -10.30 4.82
CA ARG A 491 -2.31 -10.18 3.64
C ARG A 491 -2.83 -8.99 2.83
N SER A 492 -2.05 -7.91 2.77
CA SER A 492 -2.28 -6.71 1.95
C SER A 492 -0.95 -6.25 1.33
N ASP A 493 -1.03 -5.44 0.27
CA ASP A 493 0.13 -4.78 -0.37
C ASP A 493 0.23 -3.29 -0.01
N GLU A 494 -0.70 -2.78 0.81
CA GLU A 494 -0.72 -1.38 1.24
C GLU A 494 0.55 -1.01 2.04
N PRO A 495 1.06 0.23 1.92
CA PRO A 495 2.26 0.66 2.63
C PRO A 495 2.17 0.46 4.16
N GLY A 496 2.99 -0.45 4.69
CA GLY A 496 3.01 -0.80 6.12
C GLY A 496 2.27 -2.08 6.50
N CYS A 497 1.52 -2.70 5.58
CA CYS A 497 0.80 -3.96 5.78
C CYS A 497 1.60 -5.23 5.42
N ALA A 498 2.85 -5.10 4.95
CA ALA A 498 3.73 -6.24 4.71
C ALA A 498 3.99 -7.04 5.99
N LYS A 499 4.03 -8.38 5.89
CA LYS A 499 4.29 -9.27 7.03
C LYS A 499 5.66 -8.96 7.66
N ARG A 500 5.68 -8.75 8.97
CA ARG A 500 6.90 -8.54 9.79
C ARG A 500 6.92 -9.53 10.96
N THR A 501 7.78 -9.30 11.94
CA THR A 501 7.77 -10.03 13.22
C THR A 501 6.39 -9.98 13.88
N ARG A 502 6.05 -11.00 14.67
CA ARG A 502 4.85 -11.01 15.53
C ARG A 502 4.84 -9.76 16.46
N PRO A 503 3.66 -9.23 16.84
CA PRO A 503 3.55 -8.06 17.72
C PRO A 503 4.10 -8.35 19.12
N ARG A 504 4.45 -7.29 19.87
CA ARG A 504 4.91 -7.40 21.26
C ARG A 504 3.74 -7.55 22.23
N VAL A 505 2.66 -6.81 22.00
CA VAL A 505 1.36 -7.05 22.64
C VAL A 505 0.40 -7.67 21.62
N LYS A 506 -0.01 -8.91 21.89
CA LYS A 506 -1.01 -9.63 21.08
C LYS A 506 -2.35 -8.93 21.11
N LEU A 507 -3.12 -9.10 20.04
CA LEU A 507 -4.55 -8.80 20.01
C LEU A 507 -5.31 -10.09 20.37
N VAL A 508 -6.36 -10.05 21.19
CA VAL A 508 -7.14 -11.24 21.55
C VAL A 508 -8.64 -11.01 21.38
N ALA A 509 -9.35 -12.03 20.92
CA ALA A 509 -10.77 -11.99 20.60
C ALA A 509 -11.64 -12.32 21.82
N PHE A 510 -12.70 -11.53 22.00
CA PHE A 510 -13.92 -11.95 22.66
C PHE A 510 -15.02 -12.16 21.61
N TYR A 511 -15.83 -13.19 21.81
CA TYR A 511 -16.94 -13.56 20.92
C TYR A 511 -18.24 -13.09 21.59
N PRO A 512 -18.88 -12.02 21.09
CA PRO A 512 -19.96 -11.37 21.84
C PRO A 512 -21.25 -12.18 21.75
N THR A 513 -21.66 -12.80 22.86
CA THR A 513 -22.89 -13.63 22.95
C THR A 513 -23.90 -13.16 24.00
N ASP A 514 -23.66 -12.01 24.64
CA ASP A 514 -24.51 -11.24 25.59
C ASP A 514 -25.38 -11.98 26.65
N GLY A 515 -25.13 -13.27 26.89
CA GLY A 515 -25.98 -14.16 27.69
C GLY A 515 -27.15 -14.75 26.90
N GLY A 516 -27.67 -15.90 27.34
CA GLY A 516 -28.88 -16.52 26.77
C GLY A 516 -28.69 -17.32 25.47
N GLY A 517 -27.47 -17.43 24.95
CA GLY A 517 -27.19 -18.19 23.72
C GLY A 517 -27.47 -17.41 22.43
N VAL A 518 -27.55 -16.08 22.51
CA VAL A 518 -27.46 -15.18 21.36
C VAL A 518 -26.19 -15.51 20.58
N GLY A 519 -26.32 -15.61 19.26
CA GLY A 519 -25.23 -15.97 18.37
C GLY A 519 -24.23 -14.84 18.09
N THR A 520 -23.30 -15.10 17.18
CA THR A 520 -22.53 -14.05 16.49
C THR A 520 -22.89 -14.02 15.01
N ILE A 521 -22.56 -12.92 14.34
CA ILE A 521 -22.67 -12.78 12.88
C ILE A 521 -21.34 -13.22 12.27
N TYR A 522 -21.40 -14.00 11.20
CA TYR A 522 -20.23 -14.44 10.46
C TYR A 522 -20.12 -13.62 9.17
N SER A 523 -18.90 -13.14 8.88
CA SER A 523 -18.53 -12.78 7.52
C SER A 523 -18.32 -14.10 6.76
N ASP A 524 -19.09 -14.33 5.70
CA ASP A 524 -19.22 -15.63 5.00
C ASP A 524 -18.60 -15.64 3.59
N HIS A 525 -17.93 -14.54 3.22
CA HIS A 525 -17.05 -14.36 2.05
C HIS A 525 -17.48 -15.16 0.78
N PRO A 526 -18.71 -14.95 0.27
CA PRO A 526 -19.24 -15.70 -0.86
C PRO A 526 -18.55 -15.34 -2.18
N TYR A 527 -18.55 -16.29 -3.12
CA TYR A 527 -18.14 -16.06 -4.51
C TYR A 527 -19.39 -15.88 -5.38
N ILE A 528 -19.60 -14.68 -5.94
CA ILE A 528 -20.84 -14.31 -6.64
C ILE A 528 -20.53 -13.94 -8.10
N PRO A 529 -20.60 -14.89 -9.06
CA PRO A 529 -20.61 -14.55 -10.48
C PRO A 529 -21.82 -13.67 -10.78
N LEU A 530 -21.61 -12.58 -11.51
CA LEU A 530 -22.71 -11.72 -11.96
C LEU A 530 -23.45 -12.35 -13.15
N ASN A 531 -24.66 -11.86 -13.44
CA ASN A 531 -25.41 -12.34 -14.60
C ASN A 531 -24.76 -11.84 -15.91
N GLY A 532 -24.89 -12.63 -16.98
CA GLY A 532 -24.42 -12.25 -18.31
C GLY A 532 -22.92 -12.43 -18.57
N LEU A 533 -22.24 -13.31 -17.83
CA LEU A 533 -20.87 -13.73 -18.17
C LEU A 533 -20.84 -14.48 -19.52
N PRO A 534 -19.87 -14.18 -20.41
CA PRO A 534 -19.52 -15.04 -21.53
C PRO A 534 -19.14 -16.47 -21.09
N ASP A 535 -19.30 -17.46 -21.96
CA ASP A 535 -19.12 -18.88 -21.63
C ASP A 535 -17.68 -19.21 -21.19
N GLU A 536 -16.67 -18.62 -21.85
CA GLU A 536 -15.26 -18.82 -21.48
C GLU A 536 -14.95 -18.32 -20.07
N ARG A 537 -15.55 -17.17 -19.69
CA ARG A 537 -15.42 -16.61 -18.34
C ARG A 537 -16.22 -17.41 -17.32
N ARG A 538 -17.43 -17.86 -17.66
CA ARG A 538 -18.30 -18.62 -16.76
C ARG A 538 -17.67 -19.95 -16.36
N ALA A 539 -17.04 -20.65 -17.30
CA ALA A 539 -16.28 -21.87 -17.02
C ALA A 539 -15.08 -21.61 -16.09
N VAL A 540 -14.27 -20.59 -16.38
CA VAL A 540 -13.09 -20.26 -15.56
C VAL A 540 -13.47 -19.70 -14.18
N ALA A 541 -14.62 -19.03 -14.04
CA ALA A 541 -15.14 -18.62 -12.73
C ALA A 541 -15.56 -19.83 -11.87
N ALA A 542 -16.23 -20.82 -12.47
CA ALA A 542 -16.64 -22.04 -11.76
C ALA A 542 -15.43 -22.90 -11.35
N ASP A 543 -14.45 -23.05 -12.24
CA ASP A 543 -13.22 -23.82 -11.97
C ASP A 543 -12.28 -23.11 -10.98
N PHE A 544 -12.20 -21.77 -11.00
CA PHE A 544 -11.46 -21.02 -9.98
C PHE A 544 -12.14 -21.11 -8.60
N LEU A 545 -13.47 -21.05 -8.54
CA LEU A 545 -14.21 -21.31 -7.29
C LEU A 545 -13.99 -22.74 -6.76
N HIS A 546 -13.94 -23.73 -7.66
CA HIS A 546 -13.55 -25.09 -7.28
C HIS A 546 -12.14 -25.09 -6.69
N PHE A 547 -11.15 -24.57 -7.40
CA PHE A 547 -9.76 -24.45 -6.92
C PHE A 547 -9.65 -23.74 -5.55
N LEU A 548 -10.38 -22.65 -5.33
CA LEU A 548 -10.38 -21.92 -4.06
C LEU A 548 -10.92 -22.72 -2.86
N THR A 549 -11.79 -23.71 -3.09
CA THR A 549 -12.44 -24.50 -2.04
C THR A 549 -11.87 -25.92 -1.89
N THR A 550 -11.44 -26.54 -2.99
CA THR A 550 -10.98 -27.94 -3.01
C THR A 550 -9.46 -28.12 -3.08
N SER A 551 -8.70 -27.12 -3.54
CA SER A 551 -7.23 -27.24 -3.60
C SER A 551 -6.59 -27.22 -2.21
N LYS A 552 -5.49 -27.95 -2.02
CA LYS A 552 -4.72 -27.83 -0.76
C LYS A 552 -4.07 -26.44 -0.61
N PRO A 553 -3.43 -25.85 -1.65
CA PRO A 553 -2.79 -24.55 -1.52
C PRO A 553 -3.74 -23.40 -1.14
N ALA A 554 -4.99 -23.40 -1.62
CA ALA A 554 -5.96 -22.40 -1.21
C ALA A 554 -6.32 -22.54 0.29
N ARG A 555 -6.68 -23.75 0.74
CA ARG A 555 -6.97 -24.02 2.16
C ARG A 555 -5.79 -23.68 3.08
N ASP A 556 -4.57 -24.06 2.71
CA ASP A 556 -3.37 -23.75 3.47
C ASP A 556 -3.17 -22.23 3.63
N ARG A 557 -3.34 -21.47 2.54
CA ARG A 557 -3.14 -20.00 2.52
C ARG A 557 -4.25 -19.25 3.28
N PHE A 558 -5.50 -19.73 3.22
CA PHE A 558 -6.59 -19.21 4.05
C PHE A 558 -6.40 -19.53 5.53
N ALA A 559 -5.97 -20.76 5.85
CA ALA A 559 -5.64 -21.18 7.21
C ALA A 559 -4.48 -20.37 7.82
N GLU A 560 -3.46 -20.00 7.04
CA GLU A 560 -2.37 -19.14 7.52
C GLU A 560 -2.88 -17.80 8.08
N LEU A 561 -3.89 -17.22 7.41
CA LEU A 561 -4.53 -15.96 7.80
C LEU A 561 -5.66 -16.13 8.82
N GLY A 562 -5.88 -17.34 9.36
CA GLY A 562 -6.88 -17.60 10.38
C GLY A 562 -8.34 -17.53 9.92
N PHE A 563 -8.61 -17.69 8.62
CA PHE A 563 -9.97 -17.92 8.15
C PHE A 563 -10.44 -19.32 8.55
N ARG A 564 -11.72 -19.46 8.93
CA ARG A 564 -12.41 -20.76 8.98
C ARG A 564 -12.81 -21.17 7.56
N GLY A 565 -13.03 -22.46 7.33
CA GLY A 565 -13.50 -22.91 6.02
C GLY A 565 -14.97 -22.56 5.75
N PRO A 566 -15.52 -22.99 4.59
CA PRO A 566 -16.89 -22.70 4.17
C PRO A 566 -17.98 -23.15 5.13
N SER A 567 -17.73 -24.17 5.96
CA SER A 567 -18.68 -24.77 6.91
C SER A 567 -18.38 -24.39 8.36
N HIS A 568 -17.67 -23.27 8.58
CA HIS A 568 -17.16 -22.80 9.87
C HIS A 568 -16.11 -23.72 10.53
N GLU A 569 -15.50 -24.63 9.77
CA GLU A 569 -14.49 -25.56 10.29
C GLU A 569 -13.23 -24.83 10.79
N LEU A 570 -12.72 -25.28 11.93
CA LEU A 570 -11.54 -24.73 12.59
C LEU A 570 -10.28 -25.00 11.74
N THR A 571 -9.44 -23.98 11.54
CA THR A 571 -8.17 -24.09 10.83
C THR A 571 -6.97 -23.89 11.77
N ALA A 572 -5.79 -24.36 11.36
CA ALA A 572 -4.65 -24.61 12.24
C ALA A 572 -4.16 -23.39 13.05
N ASN A 573 -4.28 -22.17 12.54
CA ASN A 573 -3.80 -20.97 13.22
C ASN A 573 -4.82 -20.35 14.20
N ILE A 574 -6.06 -20.85 14.24
CA ILE A 574 -7.13 -20.36 15.12
C ILE A 574 -6.95 -20.98 16.51
N THR A 575 -6.02 -20.41 17.29
CA THR A 575 -5.61 -20.93 18.60
C THR A 575 -5.58 -19.83 19.65
N GLN A 576 -5.68 -20.21 20.93
CA GLN A 576 -5.57 -19.27 22.05
C GLN A 576 -4.19 -18.59 22.11
N GLU A 577 -3.12 -19.23 21.61
CA GLU A 577 -1.82 -18.57 21.45
C GLU A 577 -1.90 -17.42 20.43
N ASN A 578 -2.63 -17.63 19.33
CA ASN A 578 -2.92 -16.61 18.32
C ASN A 578 -4.16 -15.75 18.65
N GLY A 579 -4.58 -15.72 19.93
CA GLY A 579 -5.60 -14.82 20.45
C GLY A 579 -7.05 -15.16 20.09
N ALA A 580 -7.30 -16.22 19.33
CA ALA A 580 -8.63 -16.72 19.01
C ALA A 580 -9.04 -17.87 19.96
N LEU A 581 -10.33 -18.07 20.21
CA LEU A 581 -10.81 -19.21 21.01
C LEU A 581 -11.42 -20.24 20.06
N PRO A 582 -10.90 -21.48 19.99
CA PRO A 582 -11.31 -22.44 18.97
C PRO A 582 -12.78 -22.85 19.12
N ASP A 583 -13.22 -23.12 20.35
CA ASP A 583 -14.53 -23.65 20.71
C ASP A 583 -14.99 -23.26 22.14
N PRO A 584 -16.30 -23.35 22.45
CA PRO A 584 -17.39 -23.59 21.51
C PRO A 584 -17.78 -22.28 20.80
N LEU A 585 -17.88 -22.33 19.48
CA LEU A 585 -18.38 -21.21 18.67
C LEU A 585 -19.77 -20.71 19.15
N PRO A 586 -20.04 -19.40 19.07
CA PRO A 586 -21.40 -18.90 19.10
C PRO A 586 -22.22 -19.49 17.96
N LYS A 587 -23.51 -19.73 18.20
CA LYS A 587 -24.48 -19.99 17.12
C LYS A 587 -24.38 -18.91 16.04
N THR A 588 -24.65 -19.25 14.79
CA THR A 588 -24.83 -18.26 13.73
C THR A 588 -26.15 -17.53 13.93
N LEU A 589 -26.13 -16.19 14.00
CA LEU A 589 -27.35 -15.39 13.85
C LEU A 589 -27.75 -15.36 12.38
N SER A 590 -29.05 -15.51 12.08
CA SER A 590 -29.59 -15.25 10.74
C SER A 590 -29.24 -13.83 10.30
N ALA A 591 -28.81 -13.66 9.04
CA ALA A 591 -28.66 -12.32 8.47
C ALA A 591 -30.04 -11.64 8.42
N PRO A 592 -30.20 -10.41 8.96
CA PRO A 592 -31.49 -9.72 8.94
C PRO A 592 -31.90 -9.35 7.50
N PRO A 593 -33.21 -9.21 7.21
CA PRO A 593 -33.71 -8.79 5.90
C PRO A 593 -33.09 -7.47 5.41
N ALA A 594 -32.89 -7.34 4.09
CA ALA A 594 -32.25 -6.17 3.50
C ALA A 594 -32.98 -4.84 3.78
N ASP A 595 -34.32 -4.84 3.92
CA ASP A 595 -35.08 -3.64 4.27
C ASP A 595 -34.91 -3.27 5.75
N PHE A 596 -34.80 -4.26 6.63
CA PHE A 596 -34.38 -4.03 8.00
C PHE A 596 -32.97 -3.42 8.05
N VAL A 597 -32.02 -3.90 7.23
CA VAL A 597 -30.67 -3.32 7.16
C VAL A 597 -30.67 -1.89 6.62
N ASP A 598 -31.42 -1.58 5.57
CA ASP A 598 -31.52 -0.21 5.03
C ASP A 598 -32.14 0.76 6.06
N ARG A 599 -33.15 0.31 6.83
CA ARG A 599 -33.70 1.07 7.96
C ARG A 599 -32.68 1.23 9.09
N LEU A 600 -31.95 0.17 9.43
CA LEU A 600 -30.91 0.17 10.47
C LEU A 600 -29.77 1.14 10.15
N LEU A 601 -29.30 1.19 8.91
CA LEU A 601 -28.29 2.15 8.46
C LEU A 601 -28.82 3.60 8.55
N THR A 602 -30.09 3.81 8.17
CA THR A 602 -30.77 5.11 8.30
C THR A 602 -30.88 5.57 9.76
N VAL A 603 -31.19 4.66 10.69
CA VAL A 603 -31.19 4.95 12.13
C VAL A 603 -29.77 5.16 12.66
N TRP A 604 -28.79 4.36 12.25
CA TRP A 604 -27.39 4.51 12.64
C TRP A 604 -26.83 5.91 12.32
N ARG A 605 -27.17 6.52 11.17
CA ARG A 605 -26.84 7.92 10.85
C ARG A 605 -27.33 8.94 11.90
N GLN A 606 -28.38 8.62 12.66
CA GLN A 606 -28.92 9.43 13.76
C GLN A 606 -28.33 9.07 15.12
N LEU A 607 -27.82 7.84 15.29
CA LEU A 607 -27.18 7.36 16.51
C LEU A 607 -25.68 7.72 16.57
N ARG A 608 -24.99 7.74 15.41
CA ARG A 608 -23.54 7.94 15.33
C ARG A 608 -23.06 9.27 15.88
N LYS A 609 -21.79 9.29 16.27
CA LYS A 609 -21.06 10.50 16.63
C LYS A 609 -21.16 11.52 15.46
N PRO A 610 -21.48 12.80 15.70
CA PRO A 610 -21.36 13.83 14.67
C PRO A 610 -19.89 14.10 14.35
N ALA A 611 -19.61 14.67 13.19
CA ALA A 611 -18.28 15.08 12.78
C ALA A 611 -18.18 16.61 12.61
N ASN A 612 -17.06 17.18 13.03
CA ASN A 612 -16.57 18.52 12.71
C ASN A 612 -15.42 18.33 11.71
N VAL A 613 -15.68 18.54 10.42
CA VAL A 613 -14.69 18.33 9.35
C VAL A 613 -14.32 19.64 8.68
N LEU A 614 -13.02 19.85 8.47
CA LEU A 614 -12.49 20.95 7.70
C LEU A 614 -11.81 20.39 6.44
N VAL A 615 -12.40 20.66 5.28
CA VAL A 615 -11.92 20.18 3.98
C VAL A 615 -10.96 21.22 3.38
N LEU A 616 -9.73 20.84 3.11
CA LEU A 616 -8.68 21.66 2.50
C LEU A 616 -8.47 21.21 1.06
N ILE A 617 -8.87 22.04 0.10
CA ILE A 617 -8.62 21.80 -1.32
C ILE A 617 -7.45 22.68 -1.78
N ASP A 618 -6.38 22.03 -2.26
CA ASP A 618 -5.26 22.71 -2.91
C ASP A 618 -5.74 23.37 -4.20
N THR A 619 -5.47 24.67 -4.32
CA THR A 619 -5.79 25.46 -5.52
C THR A 619 -4.52 26.06 -6.12
N SER A 620 -3.37 25.42 -5.98
CA SER A 620 -2.10 25.82 -6.62
C SER A 620 -2.12 25.67 -8.16
N GLY A 621 -1.13 26.26 -8.82
CA GLY A 621 -1.02 26.24 -10.29
C GLY A 621 -0.85 24.85 -10.91
N SER A 622 -0.38 23.85 -10.16
CA SER A 622 -0.28 22.45 -10.62
C SER A 622 -1.64 21.76 -10.75
N MET A 623 -2.65 22.23 -10.02
CA MET A 623 -4.03 21.74 -10.14
C MET A 623 -4.70 22.15 -11.48
N ASN A 624 -4.09 23.06 -12.26
CA ASN A 624 -4.51 23.35 -13.64
C ASN A 624 -3.99 22.31 -14.67
N TRP A 625 -3.10 21.41 -14.28
CA TRP A 625 -2.53 20.38 -15.17
C TRP A 625 -3.55 19.26 -15.40
N ASN A 626 -3.38 18.46 -16.48
CA ASN A 626 -4.28 17.33 -16.73
C ASN A 626 -4.02 16.14 -15.80
N ALA A 627 -4.84 15.09 -15.96
CA ALA A 627 -4.76 13.84 -15.22
C ALA A 627 -3.44 13.05 -15.36
N LYS A 628 -2.51 13.48 -16.22
CA LYS A 628 -1.19 12.87 -16.43
C LYS A 628 -0.04 13.75 -15.92
N ASP A 629 -0.38 14.77 -15.13
CA ASP A 629 0.51 15.82 -14.65
C ASP A 629 1.19 16.65 -15.77
N ASP A 630 0.58 16.74 -16.96
CA ASP A 630 1.09 17.59 -18.04
C ASP A 630 0.57 19.03 -17.89
N PRO A 631 1.45 20.05 -17.82
CA PRO A 631 1.03 21.45 -17.85
C PRO A 631 0.41 21.88 -19.19
N ASN A 632 0.70 21.18 -20.29
CA ASN A 632 0.25 21.54 -21.63
C ASN A 632 -1.03 20.80 -22.04
N ARG A 633 -2.04 20.79 -21.15
CA ARG A 633 -3.30 20.09 -21.39
C ARG A 633 -3.98 20.51 -22.70
N ALA A 634 -4.61 19.55 -23.38
CA ALA A 634 -5.24 19.82 -24.67
C ALA A 634 -6.45 20.77 -24.54
N PRO A 635 -6.82 21.55 -25.58
CA PRO A 635 -8.02 22.37 -25.56
C PRO A 635 -9.27 21.52 -25.29
N GLY A 636 -9.97 21.80 -24.18
CA GLY A 636 -11.12 21.04 -23.72
C GLY A 636 -10.80 19.81 -22.85
N GLU A 637 -9.53 19.49 -22.60
CA GLU A 637 -9.14 18.47 -21.60
C GLU A 637 -9.34 19.04 -20.18
N PRO A 638 -10.05 18.34 -19.27
CA PRO A 638 -10.28 18.82 -17.91
C PRO A 638 -8.96 18.87 -17.11
N SER A 639 -8.82 19.89 -16.27
CA SER A 639 -7.73 19.93 -15.30
C SER A 639 -8.02 19.02 -14.10
N LYS A 640 -6.99 18.76 -13.29
CA LYS A 640 -7.13 18.10 -11.99
C LYS A 640 -8.15 18.82 -11.09
N LEU A 641 -8.15 20.16 -11.06
CA LEU A 641 -9.16 20.89 -10.29
C LEU A 641 -10.57 20.69 -10.85
N ASP A 642 -10.74 20.59 -12.17
CA ASP A 642 -12.06 20.37 -12.79
C ASP A 642 -12.62 18.97 -12.46
N LEU A 643 -11.78 17.93 -12.45
CA LEU A 643 -12.17 16.60 -11.98
C LEU A 643 -12.56 16.58 -10.48
N VAL A 644 -11.92 17.40 -9.65
CA VAL A 644 -12.29 17.58 -8.23
C VAL A 644 -13.63 18.33 -8.10
N LYS A 645 -13.89 19.34 -8.95
CA LYS A 645 -15.19 20.01 -9.02
C LYS A 645 -16.30 19.05 -9.44
N GLU A 646 -16.05 18.19 -10.42
CA GLU A 646 -17.02 17.17 -10.85
C GLU A 646 -17.31 16.17 -9.71
N ALA A 647 -16.30 15.82 -8.91
CA ALA A 647 -16.42 14.91 -7.77
C ALA A 647 -16.93 15.53 -6.44
N HIS A 648 -17.57 16.71 -6.47
CA HIS A 648 -18.10 17.38 -5.26
C HIS A 648 -19.14 16.56 -4.48
N GLY A 649 -19.98 15.76 -5.15
CA GLY A 649 -20.95 14.87 -4.49
C GLY A 649 -20.28 13.84 -3.57
N PRO A 650 -19.38 12.97 -4.09
CA PRO A 650 -18.57 12.06 -3.28
C PRO A 650 -17.80 12.68 -2.10
N LEU A 651 -17.43 13.97 -2.19
CA LEU A 651 -16.78 14.71 -1.10
C LEU A 651 -17.76 15.12 0.03
N LEU A 652 -19.06 15.22 -0.25
CA LEU A 652 -20.06 15.74 0.70
C LEU A 652 -21.14 14.72 1.10
N ASP A 653 -21.43 13.70 0.29
CA ASP A 653 -22.59 12.80 0.45
C ASP A 653 -22.58 11.91 1.71
N GLY A 654 -21.43 11.69 2.33
CA GLY A 654 -21.35 11.00 3.61
C GLY A 654 -21.81 11.83 4.81
N PHE A 655 -21.88 13.16 4.68
CA PHE A 655 -22.26 14.04 5.78
C PHE A 655 -23.79 14.14 5.97
N THR A 656 -24.22 13.84 7.18
CA THR A 656 -25.57 14.05 7.67
C THR A 656 -25.81 15.52 7.99
N GLY A 657 -27.08 15.94 8.08
CA GLY A 657 -27.43 17.29 8.50
C GLY A 657 -26.98 17.68 9.92
N ARG A 658 -26.48 16.74 10.74
CA ARG A 658 -25.92 17.03 12.09
C ARG A 658 -24.41 17.26 12.07
N ASP A 659 -23.74 16.92 10.98
CA ASP A 659 -22.31 17.12 10.84
C ASP A 659 -22.02 18.57 10.49
N ARG A 660 -20.92 19.10 11.02
CA ARG A 660 -20.44 20.45 10.74
C ARG A 660 -19.26 20.36 9.78
N VAL A 661 -19.34 21.07 8.66
CA VAL A 661 -18.33 21.04 7.61
C VAL A 661 -17.90 22.46 7.27
N GLY A 662 -16.60 22.71 7.21
CA GLY A 662 -16.03 23.92 6.62
C GLY A 662 -15.21 23.55 5.38
N LEU A 663 -15.10 24.49 4.44
CA LEU A 663 -14.24 24.39 3.26
C LEU A 663 -13.17 25.49 3.34
N TRP A 664 -11.91 25.08 3.26
CA TRP A 664 -10.79 25.96 3.00
C TRP A 664 -10.22 25.62 1.63
N HIS A 665 -10.00 26.62 0.79
CA HIS A 665 -9.19 26.45 -0.42
C HIS A 665 -7.90 27.26 -0.29
N PHE A 666 -6.76 26.69 -0.70
CA PHE A 666 -5.46 27.23 -0.32
C PHE A 666 -4.42 27.30 -1.46
N SER A 667 -3.63 28.38 -1.41
CA SER A 667 -2.38 28.57 -2.16
C SER A 667 -1.41 29.43 -1.35
N SER A 668 -0.24 29.74 -1.91
CA SER A 668 0.82 30.54 -1.26
C SER A 668 0.47 32.01 -1.02
N ARG A 669 -0.67 32.47 -1.53
CA ARG A 669 -1.15 33.85 -1.38
C ARG A 669 -2.44 33.99 -0.59
N ARG A 670 -3.20 32.91 -0.43
CA ARG A 670 -4.58 32.98 0.05
C ARG A 670 -5.00 31.65 0.70
N VAL A 671 -5.65 31.76 1.85
CA VAL A 671 -6.70 30.82 2.25
C VAL A 671 -8.01 31.61 2.15
N VAL A 672 -9.10 30.94 1.77
CA VAL A 672 -10.46 31.44 2.00
C VAL A 672 -11.11 30.47 2.96
N ASP A 673 -11.73 31.02 4.00
CA ASP A 673 -12.06 30.29 5.20
C ASP A 673 -13.58 30.28 5.40
N ASP A 674 -14.25 29.18 5.03
CA ASP A 674 -15.63 28.96 5.50
C ASP A 674 -15.63 28.40 6.93
N ASP A 675 -16.51 28.94 7.76
CA ASP A 675 -16.75 28.43 9.11
C ASP A 675 -17.27 26.98 9.09
N VAL A 676 -16.92 26.21 10.13
CA VAL A 676 -17.36 24.82 10.29
C VAL A 676 -18.82 24.81 10.78
N VAL A 677 -19.77 24.86 9.85
CA VAL A 677 -21.21 25.04 10.08
C VAL A 677 -22.00 23.75 9.84
N GLU A 678 -23.11 23.53 10.56
CA GLU A 678 -23.97 22.34 10.35
C GLU A 678 -24.49 22.26 8.91
N MET A 679 -24.35 21.10 8.26
CA MET A 679 -24.74 20.90 6.86
C MET A 679 -26.21 21.21 6.54
N ARG A 680 -27.12 21.15 7.54
CA ARG A 680 -28.55 21.50 7.40
C ARG A 680 -28.88 22.97 7.69
N ALA A 681 -27.95 23.74 8.25
CA ALA A 681 -28.21 25.14 8.58
C ALA A 681 -28.51 25.91 7.29
N ARG A 682 -29.46 26.86 7.33
CA ARG A 682 -29.80 27.68 6.16
C ARG A 682 -29.28 29.10 6.35
N ALA A 683 -28.67 29.66 5.31
CA ALA A 683 -28.28 31.06 5.28
C ALA A 683 -29.47 31.97 4.95
N ALA A 684 -29.26 33.28 4.93
CA ALA A 684 -30.30 34.27 4.66
C ALA A 684 -30.90 34.20 3.24
N ASP A 685 -30.19 33.58 2.29
CA ASP A 685 -30.71 33.29 0.93
C ASP A 685 -31.58 32.03 0.85
N GLY A 686 -31.77 31.34 1.98
CA GLY A 686 -32.58 30.14 2.09
C GLY A 686 -31.87 28.84 1.70
N ARG A 687 -30.67 28.87 1.10
CA ARG A 687 -29.88 27.65 0.81
C ARG A 687 -29.33 27.03 2.09
N THR A 688 -29.24 25.70 2.13
CA THR A 688 -28.50 24.97 3.17
C THR A 688 -27.00 25.15 3.02
N HIS A 689 -26.24 24.97 4.10
CA HIS A 689 -24.78 25.02 4.08
C HIS A 689 -24.17 24.06 3.04
N ARG A 690 -24.75 22.86 2.86
CA ARG A 690 -24.42 21.95 1.75
C ARG A 690 -24.53 22.64 0.38
N GLU A 691 -25.64 23.32 0.11
CA GLU A 691 -25.92 24.02 -1.16
C GLU A 691 -25.07 25.31 -1.35
N HIS A 692 -24.36 25.77 -0.30
CA HIS A 692 -23.26 26.74 -0.42
C HIS A 692 -21.98 26.02 -0.80
N LEU A 693 -21.48 25.08 0.02
CA LEU A 693 -20.24 24.33 -0.24
C LEU A 693 -20.20 23.69 -1.65
N GLU A 694 -21.31 23.13 -2.13
CA GLU A 694 -21.44 22.57 -3.48
C GLU A 694 -21.29 23.61 -4.61
N ALA A 695 -21.67 24.86 -4.35
CA ALA A 695 -21.43 25.98 -5.26
C ALA A 695 -19.99 26.50 -5.15
N ASP A 696 -19.48 26.68 -3.93
CA ASP A 696 -18.16 27.25 -3.67
C ASP A 696 -17.04 26.37 -4.26
N ILE A 697 -17.13 25.05 -4.09
CA ILE A 697 -16.26 24.06 -4.75
C ILE A 697 -16.22 24.27 -6.27
N ARG A 698 -17.37 24.47 -6.92
CA ARG A 698 -17.45 24.66 -8.38
C ARG A 698 -16.78 25.97 -8.84
N THR A 699 -16.71 26.98 -7.96
CA THR A 699 -16.08 28.28 -8.23
C THR A 699 -14.57 28.35 -7.93
N LEU A 700 -13.93 27.27 -7.49
CA LEU A 700 -12.48 27.25 -7.25
C LEU A 700 -11.67 27.48 -8.54
N HIS A 701 -10.54 28.18 -8.44
CA HIS A 701 -9.65 28.47 -9.56
C HIS A 701 -8.17 28.22 -9.18
N PRO A 702 -7.31 27.73 -10.10
CA PRO A 702 -5.88 27.53 -9.81
C PRO A 702 -5.10 28.84 -9.73
N GLU A 703 -4.42 29.09 -8.62
CA GLU A 703 -3.64 30.30 -8.31
C GLU A 703 -2.33 29.95 -7.56
N ALA A 704 -1.22 30.59 -7.94
CA ALA A 704 0.04 30.59 -7.18
C ALA A 704 0.65 29.20 -6.86
N ALA A 705 1.38 29.08 -5.74
CA ALA A 705 2.19 27.92 -5.33
C ALA A 705 1.60 27.24 -4.08
N THR A 706 2.16 26.13 -3.59
CA THR A 706 1.54 25.33 -2.50
C THR A 706 2.09 25.62 -1.09
N ALA A 707 1.23 26.01 -0.15
CA ALA A 707 1.56 26.38 1.25
C ALA A 707 1.28 25.29 2.31
N LEU A 708 1.18 24.04 1.85
CA LEU A 708 0.64 22.87 2.57
C LEU A 708 0.89 22.82 4.09
N TYR A 709 2.15 22.94 4.54
CA TYR A 709 2.47 22.71 5.95
C TYR A 709 1.95 23.81 6.88
N ARG A 710 1.80 25.05 6.39
CA ARG A 710 1.18 26.13 7.16
C ARG A 710 -0.33 25.88 7.28
N THR A 711 -1.01 25.71 6.14
CA THR A 711 -2.47 25.52 6.08
C THR A 711 -2.95 24.34 6.92
N VAL A 712 -2.23 23.21 6.92
CA VAL A 712 -2.57 22.05 7.78
C VAL A 712 -2.42 22.35 9.27
N GLY A 713 -1.39 23.11 9.66
CA GLY A 713 -1.21 23.54 11.05
C GLY A 713 -2.33 24.48 11.51
N ASP A 714 -2.68 25.46 10.70
CA ASP A 714 -3.74 26.44 10.99
C ASP A 714 -5.14 25.79 11.00
N ALA A 715 -5.40 24.82 10.12
CA ALA A 715 -6.66 24.04 10.10
C ALA A 715 -6.81 23.18 11.36
N VAL A 716 -5.75 22.49 11.77
CA VAL A 716 -5.73 21.73 13.04
C VAL A 716 -5.90 22.67 14.24
N LYS A 717 -5.35 23.89 14.18
CA LYS A 717 -5.55 24.91 15.22
C LYS A 717 -7.01 25.38 15.26
N SER A 718 -7.63 25.73 14.14
CA SER A 718 -9.03 26.18 14.06
C SER A 718 -10.01 25.14 14.63
N LEU A 719 -9.86 23.87 14.25
CA LEU A 719 -10.63 22.76 14.83
C LEU A 719 -10.27 22.46 16.29
N ARG A 720 -9.06 22.80 16.74
CA ARG A 720 -8.72 22.72 18.17
C ARG A 720 -9.39 23.83 18.96
N ASP A 721 -9.39 25.06 18.49
CA ASP A 721 -9.99 26.18 19.22
C ASP A 721 -11.49 25.92 19.45
N HIS A 722 -12.18 25.34 18.44
CA HIS A 722 -13.58 24.89 18.51
C HIS A 722 -13.80 23.40 18.86
N TYR A 723 -12.81 22.72 19.45
CA TYR A 723 -12.83 21.27 19.68
C TYR A 723 -14.03 20.78 20.51
N ASP A 724 -14.83 19.88 19.93
CA ASP A 724 -15.89 19.14 20.63
C ASP A 724 -15.48 17.68 20.87
N ARG A 725 -15.37 17.28 22.13
CA ARG A 725 -15.05 15.88 22.53
C ARG A 725 -16.14 14.89 22.11
N ASP A 726 -17.39 15.36 22.01
CA ASP A 726 -18.58 14.56 21.69
C ASP A 726 -18.79 14.46 20.16
N ALA A 727 -17.89 15.06 19.35
CA ALA A 727 -17.78 14.90 17.90
C ALA A 727 -16.49 14.15 17.46
N ILE A 728 -16.40 13.77 16.18
CA ILE A 728 -15.14 13.45 15.48
C ILE A 728 -14.57 14.77 14.95
N ASN A 729 -13.33 15.15 15.28
CA ASN A 729 -12.72 16.38 14.77
C ASN A 729 -11.63 16.02 13.76
N ALA A 730 -11.76 16.48 12.51
CA ALA A 730 -10.85 16.06 11.45
C ALA A 730 -10.60 17.12 10.36
N VAL A 731 -9.39 17.13 9.84
CA VAL A 731 -9.00 17.83 8.61
C VAL A 731 -8.93 16.78 7.48
N VAL A 732 -9.48 17.11 6.30
CA VAL A 732 -9.28 16.34 5.06
C VAL A 732 -8.48 17.21 4.11
N VAL A 733 -7.32 16.77 3.65
CA VAL A 733 -6.41 17.56 2.81
C VAL A 733 -6.24 16.92 1.44
N LEU A 734 -6.66 17.60 0.38
CA LEU A 734 -6.50 17.17 -1.00
C LEU A 734 -5.46 18.06 -1.70
N THR A 735 -4.35 17.46 -2.17
CA THR A 735 -3.24 18.21 -2.80
C THR A 735 -2.49 17.36 -3.82
N ASP A 736 -2.05 18.00 -4.90
CA ASP A 736 -1.21 17.39 -5.94
C ASP A 736 0.28 17.75 -5.82
N GLY A 737 0.61 18.63 -4.89
CA GLY A 737 1.89 19.32 -4.83
C GLY A 737 2.84 18.84 -3.73
N ARG A 738 3.87 19.65 -3.51
CA ARG A 738 4.76 19.59 -2.34
C ARG A 738 4.55 20.86 -1.51
N ASN A 739 5.13 20.95 -0.31
CA ASN A 739 5.20 22.25 0.36
C ASN A 739 6.29 23.12 -0.30
N GLU A 740 5.88 24.18 -1.00
CA GLU A 740 6.77 25.05 -1.77
C GLU A 740 7.11 26.37 -1.05
N THR A 741 6.32 26.80 -0.07
CA THR A 741 6.55 28.07 0.63
C THR A 741 7.68 28.01 1.66
N THR A 742 8.62 28.94 1.56
CA THR A 742 9.59 29.29 2.61
C THR A 742 8.92 30.05 3.76
N GLY A 743 9.47 29.97 4.97
CA GLY A 743 8.91 30.64 6.15
C GLY A 743 7.63 30.02 6.72
N GLY A 744 7.32 28.76 6.38
CA GLY A 744 6.35 27.92 7.09
C GLY A 744 7.03 26.94 8.06
N PRO A 745 6.28 26.20 8.89
CA PRO A 745 6.83 25.14 9.72
C PRO A 745 7.44 24.02 8.87
N THR A 746 8.52 23.40 9.32
CA THR A 746 9.03 22.17 8.69
C THR A 746 8.07 21.00 8.94
N LEU A 747 8.16 19.94 8.13
CA LEU A 747 7.41 18.69 8.36
C LEU A 747 7.64 18.12 9.77
N LYS A 748 8.83 18.30 10.37
CA LYS A 748 9.15 17.84 11.73
C LYS A 748 8.37 18.63 12.79
N GLU A 749 8.29 19.95 12.64
CA GLU A 749 7.56 20.83 13.55
C GLU A 749 6.05 20.63 13.39
N LEU A 750 5.55 20.60 12.15
CA LEU A 750 4.14 20.30 11.87
C LEU A 750 3.69 19.00 12.55
N LYS A 751 4.44 17.90 12.39
CA LYS A 751 4.13 16.61 13.02
C LYS A 751 4.13 16.65 14.55
N ARG A 752 5.01 17.44 15.17
CA ARG A 752 5.02 17.68 16.62
C ARG A 752 3.75 18.43 17.04
N ASP A 753 3.39 19.46 16.30
CA ASP A 753 2.35 20.43 16.69
C ASP A 753 0.93 19.87 16.44
N ILE A 754 0.72 19.11 15.35
CA ILE A 754 -0.56 18.40 15.14
C ILE A 754 -0.72 17.18 16.06
N GLY A 755 0.37 16.66 16.63
CA GLY A 755 0.39 15.40 17.40
C GLY A 755 -0.19 15.43 18.83
N ASP A 756 -0.65 16.56 19.37
CA ASP A 756 -1.14 16.62 20.77
C ASP A 756 -2.37 15.70 20.99
N PRO A 757 -2.26 14.66 21.86
CA PRO A 757 -3.34 13.71 22.12
C PRO A 757 -4.46 14.24 23.05
N ARG A 758 -4.31 15.43 23.66
CA ARG A 758 -5.32 16.01 24.57
C ARG A 758 -6.53 16.59 23.83
N ARG A 759 -6.31 17.16 22.65
CA ARG A 759 -7.34 17.67 21.72
C ARG A 759 -7.05 17.07 20.34
N PRO A 760 -7.30 15.76 20.14
CA PRO A 760 -6.92 15.04 18.94
C PRO A 760 -7.76 15.48 17.74
N VAL A 761 -7.09 16.05 16.73
CA VAL A 761 -7.68 16.30 15.41
C VAL A 761 -6.99 15.35 14.43
N ARG A 762 -7.78 14.55 13.70
CA ARG A 762 -7.26 13.61 12.69
C ARG A 762 -7.01 14.36 11.38
N VAL A 763 -5.86 14.18 10.73
CA VAL A 763 -5.55 14.80 9.44
C VAL A 763 -5.47 13.73 8.36
N PHE A 764 -6.57 13.51 7.65
CA PHE A 764 -6.59 12.61 6.50
C PHE A 764 -6.02 13.34 5.28
N THR A 765 -5.13 12.67 4.53
CA THR A 765 -4.45 13.29 3.38
C THR A 765 -4.75 12.50 2.10
N ILE A 766 -4.95 13.21 0.99
CA ILE A 766 -5.18 12.67 -0.34
C ILE A 766 -4.12 13.26 -1.26
N ALA A 767 -3.16 12.42 -1.66
CA ALA A 767 -2.17 12.73 -2.67
C ALA A 767 -2.80 12.54 -4.05
N TYR A 768 -2.79 13.58 -4.89
CA TYR A 768 -3.48 13.58 -6.18
C TYR A 768 -2.51 13.64 -7.37
N GLY A 769 -2.67 12.72 -8.33
CA GLY A 769 -1.70 12.55 -9.41
C GLY A 769 -0.37 11.95 -8.94
N GLY A 770 0.64 11.95 -9.81
CA GLY A 770 1.93 11.28 -9.61
C GLY A 770 3.06 12.16 -9.06
N LYS A 771 2.82 13.46 -8.84
CA LYS A 771 3.84 14.44 -8.37
C LYS A 771 3.73 14.82 -6.89
N ALA A 772 2.61 14.52 -6.25
CA ALA A 772 2.34 14.81 -4.84
C ALA A 772 3.37 14.16 -3.90
N ASP A 773 3.68 14.80 -2.76
CA ASP A 773 4.58 14.23 -1.76
C ASP A 773 3.88 13.19 -0.86
N THR A 774 3.64 11.99 -1.39
CA THR A 774 3.06 10.86 -0.64
C THR A 774 3.88 10.51 0.62
N GLY A 775 5.19 10.80 0.61
CA GLY A 775 6.09 10.62 1.76
C GLY A 775 5.82 11.59 2.90
N ALA A 776 5.56 12.85 2.60
CA ALA A 776 5.17 13.87 3.59
C ALA A 776 3.71 13.73 4.01
N LEU A 777 2.79 13.54 3.05
CA LEU A 777 1.35 13.43 3.29
C LEU A 777 1.00 12.23 4.18
N ARG A 778 1.66 11.08 3.96
CA ARG A 778 1.60 9.93 4.88
C ARG A 778 2.10 10.28 6.27
N GLN A 779 3.24 10.95 6.39
CA GLN A 779 3.80 11.31 7.70
C GLN A 779 2.96 12.32 8.48
N ILE A 780 2.19 13.19 7.81
CA ILE A 780 1.21 14.09 8.41
C ILE A 780 0.03 13.29 8.99
N ALA A 781 -0.56 12.41 8.18
CA ALA A 781 -1.67 11.56 8.63
C ALA A 781 -1.24 10.59 9.75
N GLU A 782 -0.10 9.93 9.58
CA GLU A 782 0.47 9.01 10.56
C GLU A 782 0.72 9.65 11.93
N ALA A 783 1.11 10.93 11.97
CA ALA A 783 1.37 11.70 13.20
C ALA A 783 0.09 12.09 13.95
N THR A 784 -1.08 12.03 13.29
CA THR A 784 -2.39 12.21 13.93
C THR A 784 -3.17 10.92 14.07
N HIS A 785 -2.55 9.76 13.80
CA HIS A 785 -3.19 8.43 13.71
C HIS A 785 -4.33 8.35 12.67
N ALA A 786 -4.32 9.23 11.66
CA ALA A 786 -5.19 9.18 10.49
C ALA A 786 -4.58 8.34 9.37
N ARG A 787 -5.30 8.23 8.23
CA ARG A 787 -4.85 7.55 7.01
C ARG A 787 -4.51 8.54 5.90
N ALA A 788 -3.49 8.19 5.11
CA ALA A 788 -3.21 8.82 3.83
C ALA A 788 -3.73 7.95 2.67
N TYR A 789 -4.15 8.62 1.61
CA TYR A 789 -4.75 8.05 0.40
C TYR A 789 -4.02 8.56 -0.83
N GLU A 790 -4.00 7.76 -1.89
CA GLU A 790 -3.35 8.10 -3.16
C GLU A 790 -4.37 7.96 -4.30
N ALA A 791 -4.73 9.09 -4.93
CA ALA A 791 -5.54 9.15 -6.14
C ALA A 791 -4.60 9.29 -7.35
N SER A 792 -3.85 8.21 -7.61
CA SER A 792 -2.78 8.14 -8.62
C SER A 792 -3.27 7.95 -10.06
N ASP A 793 -4.49 7.44 -10.23
CA ASP A 793 -5.32 7.65 -11.42
C ASP A 793 -6.34 8.76 -11.10
N PRO A 794 -6.26 9.96 -11.70
CA PRO A 794 -7.18 11.02 -11.37
C PRO A 794 -8.67 10.79 -11.69
N GLY A 795 -9.01 9.79 -12.52
CA GLY A 795 -10.40 9.33 -12.69
C GLY A 795 -10.97 8.63 -11.44
N SER A 796 -10.09 8.04 -10.61
CA SER A 796 -10.47 7.36 -9.36
C SER A 796 -10.79 8.30 -8.19
N ILE A 797 -10.68 9.63 -8.37
CA ILE A 797 -10.81 10.61 -7.28
C ILE A 797 -12.15 10.52 -6.55
N ALA A 798 -13.25 10.27 -7.26
CA ALA A 798 -14.57 10.06 -6.67
C ALA A 798 -14.60 8.86 -5.70
N GLY A 799 -13.90 7.77 -6.04
CA GLY A 799 -13.73 6.60 -5.17
C GLY A 799 -12.87 6.93 -3.96
N VAL A 800 -11.73 7.60 -4.14
CA VAL A 800 -10.83 7.97 -3.04
C VAL A 800 -11.50 8.94 -2.05
N LEU A 801 -12.22 9.96 -2.55
CA LEU A 801 -13.05 10.83 -1.72
C LEU A 801 -14.09 10.03 -0.93
N THR A 802 -14.77 9.08 -1.58
CA THR A 802 -15.73 8.17 -0.93
C THR A 802 -15.08 7.37 0.22
N HIS A 803 -13.86 6.85 0.04
CA HIS A 803 -13.12 6.17 1.12
C HIS A 803 -12.77 7.14 2.26
N VAL A 804 -12.26 8.34 1.96
CA VAL A 804 -11.86 9.32 2.99
C VAL A 804 -13.07 9.77 3.82
N ILE A 805 -14.17 10.14 3.16
CA ILE A 805 -15.40 10.59 3.82
C ILE A 805 -16.09 9.47 4.60
N SER A 806 -15.85 8.19 4.26
CA SER A 806 -16.34 7.07 5.07
C SER A 806 -15.80 7.02 6.51
N ASN A 807 -14.76 7.81 6.84
CA ASN A 807 -14.25 7.90 8.21
C ASN A 807 -15.17 8.70 9.18
N PHE A 808 -16.31 9.23 8.70
CA PHE A 808 -17.20 10.14 9.44
C PHE A 808 -18.64 9.63 9.66
#